data_AF-A0A6M7U8C9-F1
#
_entry.id   AF-A0A6M7U8C9-F1
#
_cell.length_a   1.000
_cell.length_b   1.000
_cell.length_c   1.000
_cell.angle_alpha   90.00
_cell.angle_beta   90.00
_cell.angle_gamma   90.00
#
_symmetry.space_group_name_H-M   'P 1'
#
loop_
_entity.id
_entity.type
_entity.pdbx_description
1 polymer ?
#
loop_
_entity_poly.entity_id
_entity_poly.type
_entity_poly.pdbx_seq_one_letter_code
_entity_poly.pdbx_strand_id
1 'polypeptide(L)'
;MYRQFLKAAADATDEPDSKTLAPDIIRFTLEYGAPPDLPAERAKLAGLIGSERFAFFPLPPGEDPLVHVLQFPNVRREQSAGFLFEVAQNLIDDCGLRSCVPDVDPGWIADDELNRSAPESVGGIVWTLCKSSAPVPPTIRWAISAVRADRAWARFGTTGQGILVGQPDTGVADHRELDGALDLAKGTDILAGGGLPIDPLSSSMSSPGHGTATSSTVVSRPSLAIVGAAPGATLVPIRCVNSVVIGGGAAVAAAVDHARLAKCHVITMSLGGPIEGADLRRAIERAVKADMIVVAAAGNCIPTVVYPAWDRNVIAVAGVDLNDRPWKGTSSGPKVDISAPGENVYVARRNRPMDVDKSVVEPGQGTSFAVALTAGCAALWLARHSPAAVKAEAARRGVNVQELFRAAVRKSARRPANWPGRSMGAGVVDAEQLLALPLSDIPAAAPVESAHPGQPILEATSDPQRFVAETGFLTLDRRQRMDPKRVGALESAVAPRPSRALAAATGTSGAAAALLDRTTLPGPSGPLTAFVGPRMPSGASQPRRGSASESAVPPPITARTMLARSGKQEMLDRIEKVLSSRGARAGTTESARAAGRVIMTHAEGVVDAWAKGRSIDAGSVGAVRATAEAIVRLTDRPALRVVAGMVDPKDPQLELWAGDLGPPRKVLKPLIDAVGRIDIDEADGHSHVGTGTVIAKGLVMTNRHVIEAFSEPVPSSGGPRRFVLNAPVSICFDEAAIDEKRRFLIKSVLTAGPWQIGQFADIGKLDIAILEVETTNAAGASLPEPAPSGPLFMESAEQSKFIAVGYPAKPNLSAAVDPDTGEVSTDIWDRFWELFGDEYGTKYVSPGQIVNKPGEMVGDQHRWAVSHDGTTLAGNSGAPLISLRNPYGIGGLHFGGQTLRQNLAHDLASIRHAVDGDAQLLDLKAFGNFFNAR
;
A
#
# COMPACT_ATOMS: atom_id res chain seq x y z
N MET A 1 -27.60 -1.01 -4.70
CA MET A 1 -26.31 -0.35 -4.46
C MET A 1 -25.47 -0.29 -5.74
N TYR A 2 -24.96 -1.43 -6.23
CA TYR A 2 -24.06 -1.44 -7.40
C TYR A 2 -24.70 -0.82 -8.67
N ARG A 3 -26.00 -1.04 -8.96
CA ARG A 3 -26.70 -0.37 -10.07
C ARG A 3 -26.73 1.16 -9.96
N GLN A 4 -26.89 1.71 -8.75
CA GLN A 4 -26.84 3.16 -8.52
C GLN A 4 -25.43 3.71 -8.74
N PHE A 5 -24.41 2.96 -8.34
CA PHE A 5 -23.01 3.29 -8.63
C PHE A 5 -22.74 3.30 -10.14
N LEU A 6 -23.11 2.25 -10.88
CA LEU A 6 -22.95 2.20 -12.33
C LEU A 6 -23.74 3.31 -13.02
N LYS A 7 -24.94 3.64 -12.53
CA LYS A 7 -25.70 4.78 -13.02
C LYS A 7 -24.94 6.10 -12.81
N ALA A 8 -24.40 6.32 -11.63
CA ALA A 8 -23.64 7.53 -11.33
C ALA A 8 -22.36 7.63 -12.16
N ALA A 9 -21.67 6.50 -12.37
CA ALA A 9 -20.56 6.42 -13.31
C ALA A 9 -21.02 6.81 -14.72
N ALA A 10 -22.14 6.25 -15.23
CA ALA A 10 -22.69 6.61 -16.53
C ALA A 10 -23.07 8.10 -16.66
N ASP A 11 -23.65 8.66 -15.61
CA ASP A 11 -24.03 10.08 -15.57
C ASP A 11 -22.79 11.00 -15.52
N ALA A 12 -21.67 10.52 -14.98
CA ALA A 12 -20.37 11.21 -14.94
C ALA A 12 -19.49 10.94 -16.17
N THR A 13 -19.82 9.95 -17.01
CA THR A 13 -19.08 9.62 -18.23
C THR A 13 -19.06 10.79 -19.19
N ASP A 14 -17.89 11.12 -19.73
CA ASP A 14 -17.72 11.97 -20.90
C ASP A 14 -17.25 11.12 -22.08
N GLU A 15 -17.76 11.37 -23.30
CA GLU A 15 -17.48 10.56 -24.49
C GLU A 15 -17.86 9.07 -24.35
N PRO A 16 -19.16 8.74 -24.20
CA PRO A 16 -19.60 7.37 -23.90
C PRO A 16 -19.29 6.34 -24.99
N ASP A 17 -18.92 6.76 -26.20
CA ASP A 17 -18.54 5.86 -27.29
C ASP A 17 -17.02 5.61 -27.37
N SER A 18 -16.22 6.23 -26.49
CA SER A 18 -14.77 6.10 -26.50
C SER A 18 -14.33 4.68 -26.16
N LYS A 19 -13.58 4.07 -27.09
CA LYS A 19 -12.99 2.73 -26.97
C LYS A 19 -11.53 2.77 -26.52
N THR A 20 -11.04 3.96 -26.19
CA THR A 20 -9.67 4.17 -25.74
C THR A 20 -9.49 3.52 -24.37
N LEU A 21 -8.43 2.73 -24.20
CA LEU A 21 -8.14 2.03 -22.95
C LEU A 21 -7.37 2.94 -21.99
N ALA A 22 -7.92 4.12 -21.70
CA ALA A 22 -7.33 5.07 -20.78
C ALA A 22 -7.12 4.44 -19.39
N PRO A 23 -6.02 4.77 -18.69
CA PRO A 23 -5.77 4.27 -17.34
C PRO A 23 -6.68 4.97 -16.32
N ASP A 24 -6.74 4.43 -15.10
CA ASP A 24 -7.36 5.05 -13.92
C ASP A 24 -8.86 5.38 -14.04
N ILE A 25 -9.57 4.73 -14.97
CA ILE A 25 -11.03 4.84 -15.11
C ILE A 25 -11.76 3.62 -14.55
N ILE A 26 -13.07 3.76 -14.33
CA ILE A 26 -13.93 2.63 -13.99
C ILE A 26 -14.11 1.75 -15.24
N ARG A 27 -13.57 0.54 -15.19
CA ARG A 27 -13.62 -0.47 -16.26
C ARG A 27 -13.82 -1.87 -15.71
N PHE A 28 -14.54 -2.68 -16.48
CA PHE A 28 -14.73 -4.11 -16.27
C PHE A 28 -14.49 -4.88 -17.58
N THR A 29 -13.72 -5.95 -17.51
CA THR A 29 -13.60 -6.95 -18.57
C THR A 29 -14.62 -8.05 -18.34
N LEU A 30 -15.50 -8.31 -19.30
CA LEU A 30 -16.54 -9.34 -19.25
C LEU A 30 -16.16 -10.54 -20.10
N GLU A 31 -16.16 -11.74 -19.51
CA GLU A 31 -15.96 -12.99 -20.23
C GLU A 31 -17.30 -13.73 -20.39
N TYR A 32 -17.75 -13.89 -21.62
CA TYR A 32 -18.97 -14.61 -21.95
C TYR A 32 -18.71 -16.10 -22.21
N GLY A 33 -19.71 -16.94 -21.91
CA GLY A 33 -19.62 -18.37 -22.19
C GLY A 33 -19.77 -18.75 -23.67
N ALA A 34 -20.39 -17.87 -24.45
CA ALA A 34 -20.51 -17.92 -25.90
C ALA A 34 -20.53 -16.48 -26.44
N PRO A 35 -20.22 -16.23 -27.73
CA PRO A 35 -20.25 -14.89 -28.28
C PRO A 35 -21.63 -14.23 -28.07
N PRO A 36 -21.70 -13.05 -27.41
CA PRO A 36 -22.97 -12.38 -27.16
C PRO A 36 -23.51 -11.71 -28.42
N ASP A 37 -24.83 -11.54 -28.49
CA ASP A 37 -25.48 -10.60 -29.42
C ASP A 37 -25.27 -9.17 -28.90
N LEU A 38 -24.37 -8.40 -29.54
CA LEU A 38 -23.91 -7.12 -29.02
C LEU A 38 -25.03 -6.08 -28.85
N PRO A 39 -25.94 -5.86 -29.83
CA PRO A 39 -27.12 -5.01 -29.63
C PRO A 39 -27.97 -5.44 -28.43
N ALA A 40 -28.28 -6.74 -28.30
CA ALA A 40 -29.13 -7.23 -27.22
C ALA A 40 -28.46 -7.07 -25.86
N GLU A 41 -27.16 -7.37 -25.78
CA GLU A 41 -26.39 -7.25 -24.55
C GLU A 41 -26.16 -5.79 -24.14
N ARG A 42 -25.93 -4.88 -25.10
CA ARG A 42 -25.90 -3.44 -24.83
C ARG A 42 -27.23 -2.94 -24.28
N ALA A 43 -28.36 -3.38 -24.84
CA ALA A 43 -29.69 -3.02 -24.33
C ALA A 43 -29.93 -3.55 -22.91
N LYS A 44 -29.46 -4.77 -22.62
CA LYS A 44 -29.50 -5.36 -21.28
C LYS A 44 -28.68 -4.55 -20.27
N LEU A 45 -27.45 -4.19 -20.62
CA LEU A 45 -26.58 -3.32 -19.81
C LEU A 45 -27.22 -1.95 -19.58
N ALA A 46 -27.79 -1.34 -20.61
CA ALA A 46 -28.48 -0.05 -20.49
C ALA A 46 -29.68 -0.11 -19.53
N GLY A 47 -30.47 -1.19 -19.59
CA GLY A 47 -31.57 -1.42 -18.65
C GLY A 47 -31.10 -1.63 -17.21
N LEU A 48 -29.98 -2.33 -17.02
CA LEU A 48 -29.39 -2.59 -15.70
C LEU A 48 -28.77 -1.33 -15.08
N ILE A 49 -28.04 -0.55 -15.89
CA ILE A 49 -27.38 0.69 -15.50
C ILE A 49 -28.40 1.83 -15.36
N GLY A 50 -29.49 1.80 -16.12
CA GLY A 50 -30.46 2.90 -16.18
C GLY A 50 -29.92 4.13 -16.93
N SER A 51 -28.99 3.90 -17.87
CA SER A 51 -28.37 4.92 -18.72
C SER A 51 -27.73 4.23 -19.93
N GLU A 52 -27.65 4.91 -21.08
CA GLU A 52 -26.89 4.45 -22.26
C GLU A 52 -25.48 5.05 -22.34
N ARG A 53 -25.07 5.84 -21.34
CA ARG A 53 -23.79 6.56 -21.33
C ARG A 53 -22.63 5.71 -20.82
N PHE A 54 -22.29 4.67 -21.58
CA PHE A 54 -21.15 3.80 -21.31
C PHE A 54 -20.62 3.21 -22.62
N ALA A 55 -19.34 2.86 -22.63
CA ALA A 55 -18.74 2.16 -23.75
C ALA A 55 -18.80 0.65 -23.52
N PHE A 56 -19.29 -0.09 -24.51
CA PHE A 56 -19.29 -1.54 -24.55
C PHE A 56 -18.79 -2.03 -25.90
N PHE A 57 -17.66 -2.74 -25.92
CA PHE A 57 -17.00 -3.16 -27.16
C PHE A 57 -16.16 -4.42 -26.97
N PRO A 58 -15.94 -5.23 -28.04
CA PRO A 58 -14.99 -6.34 -27.98
C PRO A 58 -13.59 -5.82 -27.71
N LEU A 59 -12.82 -6.53 -26.87
CA LEU A 59 -11.47 -6.10 -26.50
C LEU A 59 -10.59 -5.94 -27.77
N PRO A 60 -10.04 -4.74 -28.06
CA PRO A 60 -9.23 -4.50 -29.24
C PRO A 60 -8.06 -5.49 -29.35
N PRO A 61 -7.79 -6.08 -30.53
CA PRO A 61 -8.32 -5.72 -31.85
C PRO A 61 -9.69 -6.35 -32.21
N GLY A 62 -10.32 -7.10 -31.29
CA GLY A 62 -11.64 -7.71 -31.48
C GLY A 62 -11.62 -9.14 -32.02
N GLU A 63 -10.47 -9.82 -31.98
CA GLU A 63 -10.35 -11.23 -32.44
C GLU A 63 -10.92 -12.25 -31.44
N ASP A 64 -11.10 -11.87 -30.18
CA ASP A 64 -11.69 -12.74 -29.16
C ASP A 64 -13.18 -12.42 -28.97
N PRO A 65 -14.08 -13.26 -29.49
CA PRO A 65 -15.52 -12.97 -29.44
C PRO A 65 -16.12 -13.18 -28.05
N LEU A 66 -15.35 -13.66 -27.06
CA LEU A 66 -15.84 -13.91 -25.71
C LEU A 66 -15.50 -12.78 -24.73
N VAL A 67 -14.54 -11.92 -25.06
CA VAL A 67 -14.02 -10.91 -24.13
C VAL A 67 -14.45 -9.51 -24.58
N HIS A 68 -15.22 -8.84 -23.73
CA HIS A 68 -15.70 -7.49 -23.97
C HIS A 68 -15.30 -6.56 -22.84
N VAL A 69 -15.21 -5.27 -23.14
CA VAL A 69 -14.92 -4.22 -22.18
C VAL A 69 -16.18 -3.40 -21.96
N LEU A 70 -16.59 -3.27 -20.70
CA LEU A 70 -17.50 -2.23 -20.22
C LEU A 70 -16.66 -1.16 -19.52
N GLN A 71 -16.73 0.07 -20.00
CA GLN A 71 -16.03 1.17 -19.33
C GLN A 71 -16.88 2.43 -19.27
N PHE A 72 -16.51 3.30 -18.33
CA PHE A 72 -17.08 4.63 -18.15
C PHE A 72 -15.97 5.63 -18.47
N PRO A 73 -15.81 6.03 -19.75
CA PRO A 73 -14.72 6.90 -20.18
C PRO A 73 -14.63 8.20 -19.36
N ASN A 74 -13.40 8.57 -19.02
CA ASN A 74 -13.05 9.75 -18.21
C ASN A 74 -13.59 9.75 -16.76
N VAL A 75 -14.26 8.68 -16.31
CA VAL A 75 -14.70 8.56 -14.92
C VAL A 75 -13.60 7.95 -14.09
N ARG A 76 -12.92 8.79 -13.28
CA ARG A 76 -11.83 8.37 -12.41
C ARG A 76 -12.28 7.26 -11.45
N ARG A 77 -11.46 6.23 -11.35
CA ARG A 77 -11.63 5.12 -10.41
C ARG A 77 -11.09 5.52 -9.04
N GLU A 78 -11.95 5.47 -8.04
CA GLU A 78 -11.64 5.89 -6.65
C GLU A 78 -12.22 4.94 -5.61
N GLN A 79 -12.83 3.84 -6.08
CA GLN A 79 -13.47 2.85 -5.25
C GLN A 79 -12.47 1.79 -4.79
N SER A 80 -12.72 1.20 -3.62
CA SER A 80 -11.93 0.08 -3.12
C SER A 80 -12.01 -1.12 -4.07
N ALA A 81 -10.93 -1.91 -4.11
CA ALA A 81 -10.90 -3.14 -4.91
C ALA A 81 -12.01 -4.11 -4.50
N GLY A 82 -12.28 -4.26 -3.19
CA GLY A 82 -13.34 -5.14 -2.68
C GLY A 82 -14.73 -4.75 -3.19
N PHE A 83 -15.04 -3.45 -3.23
CA PHE A 83 -16.30 -2.97 -3.81
C PHE A 83 -16.38 -3.22 -5.32
N LEU A 84 -15.29 -2.98 -6.06
CA LEU A 84 -15.28 -3.24 -7.50
C LEU A 84 -15.43 -4.74 -7.83
N PHE A 85 -14.86 -5.63 -7.03
CA PHE A 85 -15.11 -7.07 -7.14
C PHE A 85 -16.57 -7.41 -6.83
N GLU A 86 -17.18 -6.79 -5.80
CA GLU A 86 -18.63 -6.96 -5.54
C GLU A 86 -19.47 -6.51 -6.75
N VAL A 87 -19.16 -5.37 -7.38
CA VAL A 87 -19.82 -4.91 -8.62
C VAL A 87 -19.63 -5.95 -9.73
N ALA A 88 -18.42 -6.47 -9.91
CA ALA A 88 -18.12 -7.49 -10.90
C ALA A 88 -18.92 -8.78 -10.69
N GLN A 89 -19.07 -9.25 -9.44
CA GLN A 89 -19.88 -10.43 -9.13
C GLN A 89 -21.36 -10.22 -9.46
N ASN A 90 -21.90 -9.02 -9.18
CA ASN A 90 -23.27 -8.69 -9.56
C ASN A 90 -23.45 -8.62 -11.09
N LEU A 91 -22.45 -8.12 -11.82
CA LEU A 91 -22.45 -8.16 -13.29
C LEU A 91 -22.40 -9.59 -13.82
N ILE A 92 -21.65 -10.51 -13.18
CA ILE A 92 -21.62 -11.93 -13.56
C ILE A 92 -23.03 -12.52 -13.51
N ASP A 93 -23.74 -12.34 -12.39
CA ASP A 93 -25.07 -12.90 -12.19
C ASP A 93 -26.10 -12.28 -13.13
N ASP A 94 -26.14 -10.96 -13.24
CA ASP A 94 -27.15 -10.28 -14.06
C ASP A 94 -26.89 -10.42 -15.56
N CYS A 95 -25.61 -10.45 -16.00
CA CYS A 95 -25.26 -10.62 -17.41
C CYS A 95 -25.14 -12.09 -17.84
N GLY A 96 -25.02 -13.06 -16.93
CA GLY A 96 -24.80 -14.47 -17.27
C GLY A 96 -23.38 -14.73 -17.78
N LEU A 97 -22.39 -14.07 -17.17
CA LEU A 97 -20.98 -14.15 -17.57
C LEU A 97 -20.33 -15.40 -16.98
N ARG A 98 -19.18 -15.81 -17.53
CA ARG A 98 -18.27 -16.78 -16.89
C ARG A 98 -17.42 -16.12 -15.83
N SER A 99 -16.88 -14.95 -16.15
CA SER A 99 -16.08 -14.15 -15.23
C SER A 99 -16.21 -12.66 -15.58
N CYS A 100 -15.93 -11.81 -14.60
CA CYS A 100 -15.89 -10.37 -14.76
C CYS A 100 -14.72 -9.84 -13.92
N VAL A 101 -13.83 -9.07 -14.55
CA VAL A 101 -12.62 -8.58 -13.91
C VAL A 101 -12.68 -7.06 -13.87
N PRO A 102 -12.76 -6.43 -12.69
CA PRO A 102 -12.63 -4.99 -12.58
C PRO A 102 -11.17 -4.57 -12.75
N ASP A 103 -10.94 -3.42 -13.38
CA ASP A 103 -9.68 -2.71 -13.17
C ASP A 103 -9.65 -2.22 -11.71
N VAL A 104 -8.61 -2.58 -10.95
CA VAL A 104 -8.42 -2.11 -9.57
C VAL A 104 -7.06 -1.46 -9.41
N ASP A 105 -6.83 -0.84 -8.24
CA ASP A 105 -5.53 -0.31 -7.87
C ASP A 105 -4.94 -1.34 -6.93
N PRO A 106 -3.87 -2.03 -7.33
CA PRO A 106 -3.20 -2.97 -6.46
C PRO A 106 -2.25 -2.26 -5.50
N GLY A 107 -2.48 -0.96 -5.18
CA GLY A 107 -1.74 0.05 -4.39
C GLY A 107 -0.86 -0.36 -3.19
N TRP A 108 -0.75 -1.64 -2.90
CA TRP A 108 0.24 -2.30 -2.06
C TRP A 108 1.46 -2.89 -2.81
N ILE A 109 1.40 -3.06 -4.14
CA ILE A 109 2.57 -3.43 -4.95
C ILE A 109 3.31 -2.15 -5.32
N ALA A 110 4.53 -2.04 -4.79
CA ALA A 110 5.43 -0.95 -5.08
C ALA A 110 6.32 -1.30 -6.27
N ASP A 111 6.38 -0.41 -7.26
CA ASP A 111 7.48 -0.38 -8.23
C ASP A 111 7.97 1.06 -8.37
N ASP A 112 9.12 1.35 -7.75
CA ASP A 112 9.87 2.59 -7.93
C ASP A 112 11.29 2.26 -8.43
N GLU A 113 11.36 1.43 -9.48
CA GLU A 113 12.61 1.03 -10.16
C GLU A 113 13.49 2.22 -10.61
N LEU A 114 12.91 3.42 -10.71
CA LEU A 114 13.50 4.60 -11.35
C LEU A 114 13.85 5.74 -10.39
N ASN A 115 13.90 5.46 -9.09
CA ASN A 115 14.48 6.34 -8.08
C ASN A 115 13.78 7.71 -8.04
N ARG A 116 12.46 7.73 -7.76
CA ARG A 116 11.84 9.00 -7.38
C ARG A 116 12.48 9.51 -6.09
N SER A 117 12.79 10.80 -6.09
CA SER A 117 13.21 11.56 -4.91
C SER A 117 12.00 11.83 -3.99
N ALA A 118 11.11 10.86 -3.81
CA ALA A 118 9.91 10.97 -2.99
C ALA A 118 9.95 9.88 -1.90
N PRO A 119 10.82 10.02 -0.87
CA PRO A 119 10.85 9.13 0.30
C PRO A 119 9.53 9.13 1.10
N GLU A 120 8.56 9.95 0.70
CA GLU A 120 7.27 10.17 1.37
C GLU A 120 6.14 9.26 0.85
N SER A 121 6.36 8.50 -0.23
CA SER A 121 5.36 7.54 -0.75
C SER A 121 5.64 6.12 -0.26
N VAL A 122 4.59 5.31 -0.20
CA VAL A 122 4.67 3.95 0.33
C VAL A 122 5.50 3.07 -0.58
N GLY A 123 5.34 3.30 -1.89
CA GLY A 123 6.18 2.73 -2.92
C GLY A 123 7.65 3.02 -2.68
N GLY A 124 7.99 4.27 -2.32
CA GLY A 124 9.36 4.69 -2.00
C GLY A 124 9.95 4.02 -0.76
N ILE A 125 9.15 3.81 0.29
CA ILE A 125 9.60 3.15 1.54
C ILE A 125 9.79 1.63 1.32
N VAL A 126 8.82 0.96 0.70
CA VAL A 126 8.91 -0.48 0.36
C VAL A 126 10.09 -0.73 -0.57
N TRP A 127 10.23 0.13 -1.57
CA TRP A 127 11.37 0.08 -2.47
C TRP A 127 12.69 0.25 -1.73
N THR A 128 12.79 1.18 -0.78
CA THR A 128 13.99 1.38 0.05
C THR A 128 14.40 0.10 0.80
N LEU A 129 13.43 -0.71 1.26
CA LEU A 129 13.70 -1.98 1.93
C LEU A 129 14.21 -3.06 0.98
N CYS A 130 13.79 -3.04 -0.28
CA CYS A 130 14.26 -3.97 -1.32
C CYS A 130 15.51 -3.49 -2.05
N LYS A 131 15.76 -2.19 -2.03
CA LYS A 131 16.85 -1.53 -2.75
C LYS A 131 18.16 -2.13 -2.27
N SER A 132 19.00 -2.45 -3.24
CA SER A 132 20.33 -2.94 -2.95
C SER A 132 21.17 -1.83 -2.32
N SER A 133 21.87 -2.19 -1.25
CA SER A 133 23.01 -1.43 -0.74
C SER A 133 24.34 -1.98 -1.25
N ALA A 134 24.31 -2.95 -2.17
CA ALA A 134 25.51 -3.53 -2.74
C ALA A 134 26.25 -2.50 -3.61
N PRO A 135 27.60 -2.53 -3.63
CA PRO A 135 28.38 -1.66 -4.51
C PRO A 135 27.97 -1.86 -5.97
N VAL A 136 27.79 -0.74 -6.68
CA VAL A 136 27.53 -0.78 -8.12
C VAL A 136 28.72 -1.42 -8.84
N PRO A 137 28.51 -2.40 -9.73
CA PRO A 137 29.60 -3.00 -10.49
C PRO A 137 30.36 -1.94 -11.31
N PRO A 138 31.70 -1.90 -11.29
CA PRO A 138 32.47 -0.86 -11.99
C PRO A 138 32.41 -0.99 -13.51
N THR A 139 32.04 -2.16 -14.03
CA THR A 139 31.96 -2.43 -15.47
C THR A 139 30.54 -2.20 -15.97
N ILE A 140 30.35 -1.20 -16.83
CA ILE A 140 29.03 -0.80 -17.33
C ILE A 140 28.27 -1.92 -18.08
N ARG A 141 29.01 -2.84 -18.73
CA ARG A 141 28.45 -3.97 -19.51
C ARG A 141 28.43 -5.30 -18.76
N TRP A 142 28.59 -5.30 -17.43
CA TRP A 142 28.74 -6.54 -16.65
C TRP A 142 27.57 -7.53 -16.87
N ALA A 143 26.34 -7.04 -16.97
CA ALA A 143 25.14 -7.88 -17.09
C ALA A 143 25.15 -8.70 -18.39
N ILE A 144 25.70 -8.13 -19.47
CA ILE A 144 25.89 -8.78 -20.77
C ILE A 144 26.91 -9.91 -20.67
N SER A 145 28.00 -9.68 -19.97
CA SER A 145 29.00 -10.73 -19.69
C SER A 145 28.47 -11.79 -18.73
N ALA A 146 27.61 -11.43 -17.78
CA ALA A 146 27.00 -12.36 -16.82
C ALA A 146 26.06 -13.36 -17.49
N VAL A 147 25.28 -12.92 -18.49
CA VAL A 147 24.48 -13.80 -19.36
C VAL A 147 25.27 -14.38 -20.54
N ARG A 148 26.56 -14.03 -20.67
CA ARG A 148 27.48 -14.46 -21.75
C ARG A 148 26.99 -14.16 -23.16
N ALA A 149 26.22 -13.08 -23.33
CA ALA A 149 25.74 -12.65 -24.64
C ALA A 149 26.91 -12.20 -25.54
N ASP A 150 27.90 -11.50 -24.96
CA ASP A 150 29.14 -11.10 -25.63
C ASP A 150 29.90 -12.29 -26.26
N ARG A 151 30.03 -13.40 -25.51
CA ARG A 151 30.64 -14.65 -25.98
C ARG A 151 29.80 -15.31 -27.07
N ALA A 152 28.48 -15.30 -26.90
CA ALA A 152 27.56 -15.86 -27.90
C ALA A 152 27.67 -15.12 -29.24
N TRP A 153 27.74 -13.79 -29.23
CA TRP A 153 27.94 -12.99 -30.44
C TRP A 153 29.26 -13.33 -31.13
N ALA A 154 30.35 -13.37 -30.36
CA ALA A 154 31.68 -13.65 -30.89
C ALA A 154 31.78 -15.08 -31.47
N ARG A 155 31.16 -16.06 -30.81
CA ARG A 155 31.24 -17.47 -31.19
C ARG A 155 30.36 -17.81 -32.38
N PHE A 156 29.17 -17.23 -32.48
CA PHE A 156 28.17 -17.62 -33.47
C PHE A 156 27.91 -16.57 -34.56
N GLY A 157 28.52 -15.39 -34.46
CA GLY A 157 28.38 -14.33 -35.47
C GLY A 157 26.97 -13.75 -35.57
N THR A 158 26.14 -13.89 -34.53
CA THR A 158 24.78 -13.34 -34.49
C THR A 158 24.61 -12.38 -33.32
N THR A 159 23.86 -11.30 -33.54
CA THR A 159 23.47 -10.33 -32.51
C THR A 159 21.95 -10.14 -32.44
N GLY A 160 21.18 -11.04 -33.07
CA GLY A 160 19.71 -10.99 -33.07
C GLY A 160 19.07 -10.43 -34.36
N GLN A 161 19.85 -10.32 -35.44
CA GLN A 161 19.40 -9.72 -36.70
C GLN A 161 18.12 -10.39 -37.23
N GLY A 162 17.17 -9.57 -37.70
CA GLY A 162 15.90 -10.03 -38.28
C GLY A 162 14.84 -10.44 -37.25
N ILE A 163 15.17 -10.43 -35.95
CA ILE A 163 14.23 -10.73 -34.89
C ILE A 163 13.56 -9.46 -34.37
N LEU A 164 12.23 -9.44 -34.46
CA LEU A 164 11.36 -8.44 -33.85
C LEU A 164 11.00 -8.81 -32.40
N VAL A 165 11.23 -7.88 -31.47
CA VAL A 165 10.87 -7.99 -30.05
C VAL A 165 9.78 -6.96 -29.74
N GLY A 166 8.57 -7.42 -29.42
CA GLY A 166 7.47 -6.55 -29.00
C GLY A 166 7.55 -6.26 -27.49
N GLN A 167 7.40 -5.00 -27.11
CA GLN A 167 7.51 -4.57 -25.72
C GLN A 167 6.25 -3.80 -25.27
N PRO A 168 5.25 -4.50 -24.69
CA PRO A 168 4.20 -3.89 -23.87
C PRO A 168 4.79 -3.24 -22.61
N ASP A 169 4.77 -1.92 -22.51
CA ASP A 169 5.38 -1.15 -21.40
C ASP A 169 4.81 0.29 -21.33
N THR A 170 5.52 1.22 -20.68
CA THR A 170 5.13 2.64 -20.54
C THR A 170 5.29 3.49 -21.79
N GLY A 171 5.81 2.89 -22.86
CA GLY A 171 6.28 3.57 -24.07
C GLY A 171 7.79 3.82 -24.00
N VAL A 172 8.30 4.55 -24.99
CA VAL A 172 9.72 4.90 -25.08
C VAL A 172 9.88 6.41 -25.14
N ALA A 173 10.88 6.91 -24.44
CA ALA A 173 11.32 8.28 -24.50
C ALA A 173 12.54 8.37 -25.44
N ASP A 174 12.66 9.50 -26.13
CA ASP A 174 13.86 9.83 -26.92
C ASP A 174 15.12 9.74 -26.06
N HIS A 175 16.04 8.85 -26.44
CA HIS A 175 17.28 8.54 -25.72
C HIS A 175 18.31 7.90 -26.66
N ARG A 176 19.56 8.36 -26.60
CA ARG A 176 20.66 7.97 -27.51
C ARG A 176 20.89 6.47 -27.57
N GLU A 177 20.76 5.76 -26.45
CA GLU A 177 20.92 4.30 -26.35
C GLU A 177 19.94 3.49 -27.21
N LEU A 178 18.86 4.11 -27.71
CA LEU A 178 17.85 3.45 -28.54
C LEU A 178 17.95 3.85 -30.04
N ASP A 179 18.92 4.68 -30.40
CA ASP A 179 19.08 5.19 -31.77
C ASP A 179 19.24 4.04 -32.78
N GLY A 180 18.35 4.02 -33.77
CA GLY A 180 18.34 3.02 -34.83
C GLY A 180 17.96 1.60 -34.36
N ALA A 181 17.47 1.41 -33.14
CA ALA A 181 17.07 0.11 -32.60
C ALA A 181 15.55 -0.16 -32.61
N LEU A 182 14.75 0.89 -32.82
CA LEU A 182 13.29 0.84 -32.70
C LEU A 182 12.59 0.82 -34.07
N ASP A 183 11.49 0.06 -34.17
CA ASP A 183 10.51 0.14 -35.25
C ASP A 183 9.24 0.84 -34.74
N LEU A 184 9.26 2.17 -34.80
CA LEU A 184 8.12 3.00 -34.39
C LEU A 184 6.93 2.90 -35.34
N ALA A 185 7.14 2.46 -36.58
CA ALA A 185 6.05 2.30 -37.56
C ALA A 185 5.15 1.11 -37.21
N LYS A 186 5.69 0.08 -36.56
CA LYS A 186 4.93 -1.02 -35.97
C LYS A 186 4.52 -0.77 -34.51
N GLY A 187 5.10 0.24 -33.87
CA GLY A 187 4.75 0.62 -32.51
C GLY A 187 3.36 1.25 -32.42
N THR A 188 2.77 1.27 -31.22
CA THR A 188 1.47 1.92 -31.00
C THR A 188 1.27 2.35 -29.55
N ASP A 189 0.41 3.33 -29.34
CA ASP A 189 -0.11 3.71 -28.03
C ASP A 189 -1.52 3.18 -27.80
N ILE A 190 -1.64 2.08 -27.05
CA ILE A 190 -2.91 1.44 -26.70
C ILE A 190 -3.73 2.34 -25.77
N LEU A 191 -3.07 3.11 -24.89
CA LEU A 191 -3.75 3.98 -23.93
C LEU A 191 -4.40 5.19 -24.61
N ALA A 192 -3.92 5.58 -25.79
CA ALA A 192 -4.48 6.65 -26.61
C ALA A 192 -5.36 6.12 -27.77
N GLY A 193 -5.51 4.80 -27.92
CA GLY A 193 -6.27 4.17 -29.02
C GLY A 193 -5.53 4.19 -30.37
N GLY A 194 -4.23 4.44 -30.37
CA GLY A 194 -3.36 4.54 -31.54
C GLY A 194 -2.34 5.68 -31.42
N GLY A 195 -1.42 5.77 -32.37
CA GLY A 195 -0.38 6.82 -32.40
C GLY A 195 1.00 6.29 -32.00
N LEU A 196 1.96 7.21 -31.85
CA LEU A 196 3.34 6.84 -31.49
C LEU A 196 3.42 6.38 -30.03
N PRO A 197 4.18 5.32 -29.72
CA PRO A 197 4.32 4.74 -28.37
C PRO A 197 5.25 5.58 -27.48
N ILE A 198 4.99 6.88 -27.36
CA ILE A 198 5.84 7.80 -26.62
C ILE A 198 5.52 7.74 -25.14
N ASP A 199 6.54 7.55 -24.31
CA ASP A 199 6.41 7.75 -22.86
C ASP A 199 6.32 9.25 -22.58
N PRO A 200 5.21 9.75 -21.99
CA PRO A 200 5.04 11.18 -21.75
C PRO A 200 5.91 11.68 -20.58
N LEU A 201 6.56 10.79 -19.82
CA LEU A 201 7.38 11.10 -18.65
C LEU A 201 6.62 11.93 -17.60
N SER A 202 5.29 11.81 -17.57
CA SER A 202 4.44 12.64 -16.71
C SER A 202 4.70 12.34 -15.24
N SER A 203 4.66 13.36 -14.39
CA SER A 203 4.67 13.19 -12.93
C SER A 203 3.46 12.39 -12.42
N SER A 204 2.38 12.33 -13.19
CA SER A 204 1.18 11.53 -12.88
C SER A 204 1.34 10.04 -13.14
N MET A 205 2.38 9.61 -13.87
CA MET A 205 2.67 8.18 -14.05
C MET A 205 3.29 7.61 -12.77
N SER A 206 3.27 6.31 -12.58
CA SER A 206 4.02 5.67 -11.49
C SER A 206 5.42 5.28 -11.93
N SER A 207 5.59 4.90 -13.21
CA SER A 207 6.85 4.35 -13.74
C SER A 207 7.38 5.10 -14.98
N PRO A 208 7.45 6.45 -14.99
CA PRO A 208 7.86 7.20 -16.19
C PRO A 208 9.29 6.85 -16.61
N GLY A 209 9.49 6.51 -17.88
CA GLY A 209 10.80 6.17 -18.44
C GLY A 209 11.15 4.68 -18.40
N HIS A 210 10.30 3.86 -17.78
CA HIS A 210 10.59 2.43 -17.56
C HIS A 210 10.79 1.67 -18.88
N GLY A 211 9.91 1.87 -19.86
CA GLY A 211 10.04 1.22 -21.16
C GLY A 211 11.34 1.59 -21.89
N THR A 212 11.84 2.82 -21.72
CA THR A 212 13.15 3.26 -22.26
C THR A 212 14.30 2.48 -21.63
N ALA A 213 14.28 2.33 -20.31
CA ALA A 213 15.29 1.60 -19.55
C ALA A 213 15.33 0.13 -19.96
N THR A 214 14.18 -0.56 -19.97
CA THR A 214 14.09 -1.98 -20.32
C THR A 214 14.43 -2.23 -21.79
N SER A 215 13.99 -1.37 -22.72
CA SER A 215 14.38 -1.43 -24.14
C SER A 215 15.90 -1.40 -24.32
N SER A 216 16.60 -0.55 -23.56
CA SER A 216 18.05 -0.40 -23.69
C SER A 216 18.82 -1.69 -23.34
N THR A 217 18.34 -2.45 -22.35
CA THR A 217 18.86 -3.77 -21.97
C THR A 217 18.64 -4.84 -23.05
N VAL A 218 17.62 -4.68 -23.91
CA VAL A 218 17.39 -5.62 -25.02
C VAL A 218 18.24 -5.27 -26.23
N VAL A 219 18.19 -4.02 -26.71
CA VAL A 219 18.60 -3.66 -28.07
C VAL A 219 19.63 -2.53 -28.21
N SER A 220 20.16 -1.94 -27.13
CA SER A 220 21.17 -0.86 -27.26
C SER A 220 22.33 -1.31 -28.17
N ARG A 221 22.75 -0.44 -29.09
CA ARG A 221 23.71 -0.77 -30.15
C ARG A 221 25.15 -0.82 -29.61
N PRO A 222 26.05 -1.64 -30.20
CA PRO A 222 27.37 -1.90 -29.60
C PRO A 222 28.31 -0.69 -29.48
N SER A 223 28.10 0.35 -30.30
CA SER A 223 28.89 1.58 -30.32
C SER A 223 28.45 2.64 -29.29
N LEU A 224 27.45 2.33 -28.46
CA LEU A 224 26.88 3.24 -27.46
C LEU A 224 27.47 2.96 -26.07
N ALA A 225 27.03 3.69 -25.03
CA ALA A 225 27.63 3.58 -23.71
C ALA A 225 27.38 2.18 -23.10
N ILE A 226 26.15 1.68 -23.24
CA ILE A 226 25.80 0.29 -22.95
C ILE A 226 25.61 -0.49 -24.24
N VAL A 227 25.21 -1.75 -24.10
CA VAL A 227 24.83 -2.63 -25.21
C VAL A 227 23.75 -3.56 -24.71
N GLY A 228 22.72 -3.79 -25.53
CA GLY A 228 21.66 -4.73 -25.20
C GLY A 228 22.09 -6.19 -25.37
N ALA A 229 21.33 -7.14 -24.84
CA ALA A 229 21.60 -8.57 -25.01
C ALA A 229 21.46 -9.05 -26.47
N ALA A 230 20.62 -8.42 -27.28
CA ALA A 230 20.47 -8.67 -28.71
C ALA A 230 20.60 -7.36 -29.51
N PRO A 231 21.81 -6.80 -29.63
CA PRO A 231 22.02 -5.46 -30.15
C PRO A 231 21.86 -5.37 -31.68
N GLY A 232 21.52 -6.47 -32.37
CA GLY A 232 21.13 -6.52 -33.78
C GLY A 232 19.64 -6.79 -34.00
N ALA A 233 18.87 -7.07 -32.94
CA ALA A 233 17.41 -7.17 -33.02
C ALA A 233 16.77 -5.79 -33.23
N THR A 234 15.48 -5.80 -33.55
CA THR A 234 14.66 -4.58 -33.67
C THR A 234 13.52 -4.66 -32.67
N LEU A 235 13.33 -3.58 -31.91
CA LEU A 235 12.31 -3.51 -30.87
C LEU A 235 11.08 -2.76 -31.37
N VAL A 236 9.89 -3.31 -31.10
CA VAL A 236 8.58 -2.71 -31.40
C VAL A 236 7.98 -2.23 -30.08
N PRO A 237 8.08 -0.93 -29.74
CA PRO A 237 7.55 -0.41 -28.50
C PRO A 237 6.01 -0.29 -28.55
N ILE A 238 5.33 -0.74 -27.50
CA ILE A 238 3.87 -0.75 -27.40
C ILE A 238 3.49 -0.14 -26.05
N ARG A 239 3.03 1.10 -26.05
CA ARG A 239 2.62 1.78 -24.82
C ARG A 239 1.27 1.25 -24.39
N CYS A 240 1.18 0.71 -23.17
CA CYS A 240 -0.06 0.13 -22.64
C CYS A 240 -0.27 0.33 -21.14
N VAL A 241 0.68 0.93 -20.43
CA VAL A 241 0.58 1.18 -18.98
C VAL A 241 1.17 2.52 -18.58
N ASN A 242 0.65 3.13 -17.51
CA ASN A 242 1.31 4.25 -16.80
C ASN A 242 2.09 3.77 -15.55
N SER A 243 1.81 2.53 -15.12
CA SER A 243 2.42 1.86 -13.98
C SER A 243 2.71 0.41 -14.40
N VAL A 244 3.92 -0.07 -14.15
CA VAL A 244 4.26 -1.49 -14.39
C VAL A 244 3.59 -2.43 -13.40
N VAL A 245 3.05 -1.87 -12.32
CA VAL A 245 2.14 -2.54 -11.43
C VAL A 245 0.73 -2.46 -12.01
N ILE A 246 0.23 -3.60 -12.50
CA ILE A 246 -1.08 -3.65 -13.16
C ILE A 246 -2.17 -4.16 -12.22
N GLY A 247 -3.34 -3.53 -12.25
CA GLY A 247 -4.55 -4.03 -11.60
C GLY A 247 -5.70 -4.35 -12.56
N GLY A 248 -5.42 -4.32 -13.87
CA GLY A 248 -6.34 -4.64 -14.96
C GLY A 248 -5.59 -5.19 -16.16
N GLY A 249 -6.23 -6.08 -16.93
CA GLY A 249 -5.58 -6.82 -18.03
C GLY A 249 -5.80 -6.22 -19.42
N ALA A 250 -6.85 -5.41 -19.62
CA ALA A 250 -7.36 -5.05 -20.95
C ALA A 250 -6.31 -4.38 -21.86
N ALA A 251 -5.62 -3.34 -21.37
CA ALA A 251 -4.62 -2.62 -22.17
C ALA A 251 -3.39 -3.49 -22.49
N VAL A 252 -2.95 -4.31 -21.53
CA VAL A 252 -1.82 -5.24 -21.73
C VAL A 252 -2.22 -6.36 -22.70
N ALA A 253 -3.43 -6.88 -22.60
CA ALA A 253 -3.97 -7.89 -23.51
C ALA A 253 -4.03 -7.37 -24.95
N ALA A 254 -4.54 -6.15 -25.16
CA ALA A 254 -4.54 -5.47 -26.45
C ALA A 254 -3.10 -5.25 -26.98
N ALA A 255 -2.14 -4.94 -26.10
CA ALA A 255 -0.73 -4.81 -26.47
C ALA A 255 -0.08 -6.14 -26.90
N VAL A 256 -0.39 -7.24 -26.20
CA VAL A 256 0.05 -8.59 -26.55
C VAL A 256 -0.48 -9.00 -27.92
N ASP A 257 -1.77 -8.76 -28.18
CA ASP A 257 -2.35 -9.02 -29.50
C ASP A 257 -1.77 -8.10 -30.59
N HIS A 258 -1.50 -6.83 -30.28
CA HIS A 258 -0.80 -5.93 -31.20
C HIS A 258 0.59 -6.46 -31.56
N ALA A 259 1.38 -6.91 -30.59
CA ALA A 259 2.70 -7.49 -30.84
C ALA A 259 2.60 -8.72 -31.77
N ARG A 260 1.59 -9.56 -31.57
CA ARG A 260 1.29 -10.73 -32.41
C ARG A 260 0.92 -10.32 -33.84
N LEU A 261 0.05 -9.31 -34.00
CA LEU A 261 -0.35 -8.80 -35.31
C LEU A 261 0.80 -8.11 -36.04
N ALA A 262 1.68 -7.41 -35.30
CA ALA A 262 2.92 -6.83 -35.80
C ALA A 262 3.99 -7.87 -36.17
N LYS A 263 3.70 -9.17 -35.98
CA LYS A 263 4.58 -10.31 -36.27
C LYS A 263 5.88 -10.29 -35.46
N CYS A 264 5.80 -9.86 -34.20
CA CYS A 264 6.92 -10.02 -33.28
C CYS A 264 7.21 -11.51 -33.05
N HIS A 265 8.45 -11.84 -32.68
CA HIS A 265 8.85 -13.21 -32.35
C HIS A 265 8.96 -13.42 -30.84
N VAL A 266 9.32 -12.37 -30.12
CA VAL A 266 9.44 -12.35 -28.67
C VAL A 266 8.57 -11.21 -28.13
N ILE A 267 7.84 -11.45 -27.04
CA ILE A 267 7.16 -10.44 -26.23
C ILE A 267 7.88 -10.37 -24.89
N THR A 268 8.30 -9.16 -24.50
CA THR A 268 8.95 -8.87 -23.21
C THR A 268 8.04 -7.98 -22.38
N MET A 269 7.53 -8.51 -21.26
CA MET A 269 6.62 -7.81 -20.34
C MET A 269 7.32 -7.56 -19.01
N SER A 270 7.86 -6.36 -18.86
CA SER A 270 8.47 -5.90 -17.61
C SER A 270 7.40 -5.24 -16.74
N LEU A 271 6.35 -6.00 -16.44
CA LEU A 271 5.17 -5.56 -15.69
C LEU A 271 4.51 -6.76 -15.03
N GLY A 272 3.69 -6.49 -14.02
CA GLY A 272 2.88 -7.53 -13.40
C GLY A 272 2.04 -7.03 -12.24
N GLY A 273 1.17 -7.91 -11.76
CA GLY A 273 0.16 -7.57 -10.78
C GLY A 273 -0.53 -8.78 -10.18
N PRO A 274 -1.56 -8.55 -9.35
CA PRO A 274 -2.14 -9.60 -8.54
C PRO A 274 -3.33 -10.29 -9.19
N ILE A 275 -3.78 -9.82 -10.35
CA ILE A 275 -5.03 -10.23 -10.97
C ILE A 275 -4.74 -11.02 -12.23
N GLU A 276 -5.19 -12.27 -12.23
CA GLU A 276 -5.31 -13.07 -13.44
C GLU A 276 -6.70 -12.86 -14.05
N GLY A 277 -6.72 -12.23 -15.23
CA GLY A 277 -7.94 -11.98 -16.00
C GLY A 277 -8.00 -12.78 -17.31
N ALA A 278 -9.21 -13.10 -17.74
CA ALA A 278 -9.44 -13.86 -18.98
C ALA A 278 -8.97 -13.10 -20.23
N ASP A 279 -9.01 -11.76 -20.21
CA ASP A 279 -8.45 -10.90 -21.25
C ASP A 279 -6.99 -11.21 -21.54
N LEU A 280 -6.11 -10.99 -20.55
CA LEU A 280 -4.67 -11.13 -20.72
C LEU A 280 -4.28 -12.61 -20.89
N ARG A 281 -4.91 -13.54 -20.17
CA ARG A 281 -4.66 -14.98 -20.31
C ARG A 281 -4.91 -15.46 -21.74
N ARG A 282 -6.05 -15.08 -22.33
CA ARG A 282 -6.42 -15.51 -23.69
C ARG A 282 -5.58 -14.81 -24.76
N ALA A 283 -5.16 -13.56 -24.54
CA ALA A 283 -4.20 -12.88 -25.41
C ALA A 283 -2.83 -13.57 -25.42
N ILE A 284 -2.33 -13.97 -24.25
CA ILE A 284 -1.09 -14.76 -24.11
C ILE A 284 -1.23 -16.12 -24.80
N GLU A 285 -2.34 -16.83 -24.60
CA GLU A 285 -2.63 -18.10 -25.27
C GLU A 285 -2.59 -17.96 -26.81
N ARG A 286 -3.17 -16.88 -27.36
CA ARG A 286 -3.10 -16.56 -28.80
C ARG A 286 -1.67 -16.27 -29.27
N ALA A 287 -0.90 -15.50 -28.50
CA ALA A 287 0.49 -15.19 -28.84
C ALA A 287 1.37 -16.45 -28.87
N VAL A 288 1.24 -17.33 -27.86
CA VAL A 288 1.97 -18.60 -27.80
C VAL A 288 1.53 -19.55 -28.90
N LYS A 289 0.21 -19.62 -29.21
CA LYS A 289 -0.30 -20.40 -30.35
C LYS A 289 0.20 -19.88 -31.70
N ALA A 290 0.57 -18.60 -31.78
CA ALA A 290 1.22 -18.00 -32.94
C ALA A 290 2.75 -18.20 -32.96
N ASP A 291 3.28 -19.11 -32.13
CA ASP A 291 4.69 -19.45 -31.99
C ASP A 291 5.58 -18.27 -31.54
N MET A 292 5.04 -17.38 -30.73
CA MET A 292 5.81 -16.32 -30.07
C MET A 292 6.36 -16.80 -28.73
N ILE A 293 7.52 -16.26 -28.34
CA ILE A 293 8.08 -16.44 -27.01
C ILE A 293 7.57 -15.31 -26.11
N VAL A 294 6.99 -15.61 -24.96
CA VAL A 294 6.44 -14.61 -24.02
C VAL A 294 7.18 -14.69 -22.70
N VAL A 295 7.79 -13.58 -22.28
CA VAL A 295 8.60 -13.50 -21.05
C VAL A 295 8.06 -12.41 -20.15
N ALA A 296 7.95 -12.67 -18.84
CA ALA A 296 7.44 -11.68 -17.88
C ALA A 296 8.19 -11.68 -16.54
N ALA A 297 8.13 -10.53 -15.88
CA ALA A 297 8.79 -10.28 -14.61
C ALA A 297 8.16 -11.12 -13.50
N ALA A 298 8.99 -11.85 -12.75
CA ALA A 298 8.50 -12.57 -11.57
C ALA A 298 7.89 -11.63 -10.53
N GLY A 299 8.33 -10.36 -10.50
CA GLY A 299 7.84 -9.33 -9.60
C GLY A 299 8.94 -8.77 -8.72
N ASN A 300 8.68 -7.58 -8.19
CA ASN A 300 9.57 -6.85 -7.31
C ASN A 300 8.90 -6.65 -5.96
N CYS A 301 9.67 -6.76 -4.88
CA CYS A 301 9.18 -6.43 -3.55
C CYS A 301 7.92 -7.16 -3.09
N ILE A 302 7.66 -8.34 -3.63
CA ILE A 302 6.56 -9.22 -3.26
C ILE A 302 7.12 -10.65 -3.14
N PRO A 303 6.75 -11.45 -2.12
CA PRO A 303 7.44 -12.72 -1.85
C PRO A 303 7.14 -13.82 -2.87
N THR A 304 6.18 -13.60 -3.77
CA THR A 304 5.67 -14.58 -4.71
C THR A 304 5.68 -14.04 -6.12
N VAL A 305 5.70 -14.95 -7.10
CA VAL A 305 5.56 -14.60 -8.51
C VAL A 305 4.24 -13.85 -8.74
N VAL A 306 4.23 -12.84 -9.61
CA VAL A 306 3.04 -12.04 -10.02
C VAL A 306 2.47 -12.50 -11.37
N TYR A 307 1.25 -12.07 -11.72
CA TYR A 307 0.68 -12.25 -13.05
C TYR A 307 1.22 -11.16 -14.01
N PRO A 308 1.54 -11.43 -15.29
CA PRO A 308 1.34 -12.68 -16.03
C PRO A 308 2.41 -13.76 -15.84
N ALA A 309 3.45 -13.54 -15.05
CA ALA A 309 4.55 -14.50 -14.93
C ALA A 309 4.13 -15.87 -14.38
N TRP A 310 3.12 -15.98 -13.51
CA TRP A 310 2.66 -17.31 -13.07
C TRP A 310 1.81 -18.07 -14.11
N ASP A 311 1.43 -17.45 -15.22
CA ASP A 311 0.70 -18.11 -16.30
C ASP A 311 1.56 -19.26 -16.88
N ARG A 312 0.95 -20.42 -17.14
CA ARG A 312 1.66 -21.57 -17.72
C ARG A 312 2.24 -21.30 -19.10
N ASN A 313 1.70 -20.32 -19.82
CA ASN A 313 2.14 -19.94 -21.16
C ASN A 313 3.21 -18.84 -21.14
N VAL A 314 3.69 -18.40 -19.98
CA VAL A 314 4.71 -17.34 -19.84
C VAL A 314 6.00 -17.91 -19.26
N ILE A 315 7.14 -17.37 -19.67
CA ILE A 315 8.44 -17.64 -19.05
C ILE A 315 8.65 -16.63 -17.93
N ALA A 316 8.56 -17.08 -16.67
CA ALA A 316 8.77 -16.25 -15.49
C ALA A 316 10.25 -16.07 -15.20
N VAL A 317 10.69 -14.82 -15.07
CA VAL A 317 12.11 -14.49 -14.85
C VAL A 317 12.33 -13.78 -13.52
N ALA A 318 13.19 -14.34 -12.68
CA ALA A 318 13.63 -13.75 -11.41
C ALA A 318 14.98 -13.02 -11.55
N GLY A 319 15.28 -12.13 -10.60
CA GLY A 319 16.46 -11.28 -10.59
C GLY A 319 17.60 -11.81 -9.70
N VAL A 320 18.84 -11.73 -10.19
CA VAL A 320 20.06 -12.01 -9.42
C VAL A 320 21.04 -10.84 -9.39
N ASP A 321 21.94 -10.87 -8.41
CA ASP A 321 23.09 -9.95 -8.28
C ASP A 321 24.27 -10.34 -9.19
N LEU A 322 25.33 -9.53 -9.16
CA LEU A 322 26.60 -9.77 -9.85
C LEU A 322 27.24 -11.13 -9.53
N ASN A 323 26.91 -11.74 -8.38
CA ASN A 323 27.45 -13.00 -7.89
C ASN A 323 26.48 -14.17 -8.08
N ASP A 324 25.45 -14.00 -8.89
CA ASP A 324 24.36 -14.96 -9.13
C ASP A 324 23.59 -15.37 -7.85
N ARG A 325 23.57 -14.51 -6.85
CA ARG A 325 22.71 -14.68 -5.68
C ARG A 325 21.35 -14.03 -5.96
N PRO A 326 20.25 -14.57 -5.43
CA PRO A 326 18.95 -13.92 -5.53
C PRO A 326 19.02 -12.47 -5.07
N TRP A 327 18.58 -11.54 -5.90
CA TRP A 327 18.48 -10.13 -5.51
C TRP A 327 17.45 -9.98 -4.38
N LYS A 328 17.75 -9.17 -3.38
CA LYS A 328 16.87 -8.96 -2.21
C LYS A 328 15.43 -8.58 -2.59
N GLY A 329 15.26 -7.83 -3.67
CA GLY A 329 13.95 -7.39 -4.15
C GLY A 329 13.22 -8.37 -5.06
N THR A 330 13.81 -9.51 -5.45
CA THR A 330 13.18 -10.42 -6.41
C THR A 330 12.01 -11.18 -5.79
N SER A 331 10.90 -11.28 -6.53
CA SER A 331 9.94 -12.35 -6.33
C SER A 331 10.56 -13.70 -6.64
N SER A 332 10.09 -14.73 -5.93
CA SER A 332 10.56 -16.10 -6.11
C SER A 332 9.41 -17.09 -5.91
N GLY A 333 9.54 -18.30 -6.42
CA GLY A 333 8.54 -19.34 -6.28
C GLY A 333 8.69 -20.46 -7.30
N PRO A 334 7.86 -21.52 -7.18
CA PRO A 334 7.92 -22.70 -8.06
C PRO A 334 7.66 -22.38 -9.53
N LYS A 335 7.12 -21.19 -9.83
CA LYS A 335 6.86 -20.73 -11.19
C LYS A 335 8.01 -20.12 -11.92
N VAL A 336 9.06 -19.69 -11.20
CA VAL A 336 10.22 -19.10 -11.86
C VAL A 336 10.82 -20.15 -12.81
N ASP A 337 10.88 -19.84 -14.10
CA ASP A 337 11.48 -20.71 -15.10
C ASP A 337 13.00 -20.59 -15.07
N ILE A 338 13.48 -19.35 -14.97
CA ILE A 338 14.89 -18.98 -15.09
C ILE A 338 15.14 -17.67 -14.33
N SER A 339 16.41 -17.37 -14.07
CA SER A 339 16.84 -16.08 -13.53
C SER A 339 17.81 -15.36 -14.47
N ALA A 340 17.92 -14.05 -14.34
CA ALA A 340 18.91 -13.24 -15.05
C ALA A 340 19.32 -12.04 -14.18
N PRO A 341 20.42 -11.34 -14.52
CA PRO A 341 20.84 -10.13 -13.82
C PRO A 341 19.70 -9.12 -13.64
N GLY A 342 19.44 -8.74 -12.39
CA GLY A 342 18.38 -7.82 -12.03
C GLY A 342 18.80 -6.76 -11.02
N GLU A 343 19.99 -6.83 -10.42
CA GLU A 343 20.48 -5.82 -9.47
C GLU A 343 21.63 -5.01 -10.08
N ASN A 344 21.56 -3.68 -10.04
CA ASN A 344 22.60 -2.77 -10.57
C ASN A 344 22.94 -2.97 -12.06
N VAL A 345 21.93 -3.25 -12.89
CA VAL A 345 22.05 -3.34 -14.35
C VAL A 345 22.05 -1.94 -14.94
N TYR A 346 23.08 -1.56 -15.71
CA TYR A 346 23.13 -0.24 -16.34
C TYR A 346 22.13 -0.12 -17.48
N VAL A 347 21.35 0.96 -17.46
CA VAL A 347 20.26 1.23 -18.40
C VAL A 347 20.20 2.69 -18.82
N ALA A 348 19.59 2.94 -19.97
CA ALA A 348 19.17 4.29 -20.37
C ALA A 348 18.26 4.90 -19.30
N ARG A 349 18.55 6.13 -18.89
CA ARG A 349 17.79 6.83 -17.85
C ARG A 349 17.17 8.11 -18.40
N ARG A 350 15.84 8.18 -18.34
CA ARG A 350 15.08 9.40 -18.65
C ARG A 350 13.71 9.32 -18.00
N ASN A 351 13.47 10.11 -16.97
CA ASN A 351 12.30 9.94 -16.09
C ASN A 351 11.43 11.20 -16.01
N ARG A 352 11.92 12.34 -16.50
CA ARG A 352 11.21 13.63 -16.45
C ARG A 352 11.20 14.30 -17.82
N PRO A 353 10.16 15.07 -18.15
CA PRO A 353 10.10 15.77 -19.44
C PRO A 353 11.21 16.81 -19.58
N MET A 354 11.68 17.34 -18.44
CA MET A 354 12.73 18.36 -18.34
C MET A 354 14.17 17.81 -18.44
N ASP A 355 14.35 16.49 -18.52
CA ASP A 355 15.69 15.89 -18.67
C ASP A 355 16.29 16.31 -20.02
N VAL A 356 17.25 17.24 -19.98
CA VAL A 356 17.89 17.81 -21.18
C VAL A 356 18.96 16.90 -21.79
N ASP A 357 19.67 16.14 -20.96
CA ASP A 357 20.65 15.15 -21.42
C ASP A 357 19.95 13.83 -21.72
N LYS A 358 19.91 13.46 -23.01
CA LYS A 358 19.27 12.24 -23.52
C LYS A 358 20.26 11.08 -23.68
N SER A 359 21.38 11.12 -22.96
CA SER A 359 22.43 10.11 -23.00
C SER A 359 22.79 9.53 -21.63
N VAL A 360 22.04 9.89 -20.59
CA VAL A 360 22.30 9.45 -19.21
C VAL A 360 22.11 7.94 -19.10
N VAL A 361 23.12 7.27 -18.54
CA VAL A 361 23.08 5.86 -18.22
C VAL A 361 23.38 5.67 -16.74
N GLU A 362 22.54 4.88 -16.08
CA GLU A 362 22.64 4.64 -14.65
C GLU A 362 22.30 3.18 -14.30
N PRO A 363 22.83 2.65 -13.18
CA PRO A 363 22.41 1.36 -12.66
C PRO A 363 20.94 1.41 -12.22
N GLY A 364 20.12 0.52 -12.78
CA GLY A 364 18.79 0.15 -12.31
C GLY A 364 18.81 -1.20 -11.60
N GLN A 365 17.75 -1.50 -10.86
CA GLN A 365 17.52 -2.81 -10.25
C GLN A 365 16.05 -3.16 -10.42
N GLY A 366 15.71 -4.44 -10.62
CA GLY A 366 14.39 -4.85 -11.07
C GLY A 366 14.41 -6.21 -11.77
N THR A 367 13.37 -7.01 -11.56
CA THR A 367 13.14 -8.21 -12.38
C THR A 367 12.84 -7.85 -13.84
N SER A 368 12.42 -6.61 -14.10
CA SER A 368 12.30 -6.01 -15.44
C SER A 368 13.58 -6.14 -16.28
N PHE A 369 14.75 -5.87 -15.70
CA PHE A 369 16.02 -6.00 -16.43
C PHE A 369 16.39 -7.47 -16.69
N ALA A 370 16.06 -8.36 -15.75
CA ALA A 370 16.25 -9.80 -15.93
C ALA A 370 15.40 -10.33 -17.10
N VAL A 371 14.15 -9.87 -17.21
CA VAL A 371 13.25 -10.17 -18.33
C VAL A 371 13.81 -9.64 -19.65
N ALA A 372 14.23 -8.38 -19.70
CA ALA A 372 14.79 -7.76 -20.89
C ALA A 372 16.04 -8.51 -21.40
N LEU A 373 16.97 -8.87 -20.51
CA LEU A 373 18.15 -9.68 -20.86
C LEU A 373 17.76 -11.06 -21.39
N THR A 374 16.77 -11.70 -20.77
CA THR A 374 16.26 -13.02 -21.19
C THR A 374 15.58 -12.94 -22.56
N ALA A 375 14.80 -11.89 -22.83
CA ALA A 375 14.19 -11.64 -24.12
C ALA A 375 15.24 -11.40 -25.22
N GLY A 376 16.32 -10.69 -24.91
CA GLY A 376 17.48 -10.57 -25.81
C GLY A 376 18.13 -11.93 -26.09
N CYS A 377 18.34 -12.76 -25.07
CA CYS A 377 18.86 -14.11 -25.27
C CYS A 377 17.92 -15.00 -26.12
N ALA A 378 16.60 -14.85 -25.97
CA ALA A 378 15.62 -15.49 -26.84
C ALA A 378 15.75 -15.02 -28.30
N ALA A 379 15.96 -13.72 -28.52
CA ALA A 379 16.20 -13.18 -29.86
C ALA A 379 17.50 -13.70 -30.49
N LEU A 380 18.59 -13.81 -29.72
CA LEU A 380 19.83 -14.45 -30.18
C LEU A 380 19.61 -15.89 -30.59
N TRP A 381 18.86 -16.66 -29.78
CA TRP A 381 18.58 -18.07 -30.04
C TRP A 381 17.75 -18.25 -31.32
N LEU A 382 16.70 -17.44 -31.50
CA LEU A 382 15.90 -17.44 -32.72
C LEU A 382 16.72 -17.03 -33.95
N ALA A 383 17.59 -16.02 -33.85
CA ALA A 383 18.45 -15.61 -34.96
C ALA A 383 19.45 -16.71 -35.35
N ARG A 384 20.03 -17.40 -34.36
CA ARG A 384 20.98 -18.50 -34.56
C ARG A 384 20.37 -19.71 -35.26
N HIS A 385 19.14 -20.08 -34.91
CA HIS A 385 18.49 -21.27 -35.43
C HIS A 385 17.50 -20.98 -36.56
N SER A 386 17.21 -19.72 -36.86
CA SER A 386 16.09 -19.23 -37.67
C SER A 386 14.71 -19.54 -37.05
N PRO A 387 13.76 -18.58 -37.07
CA PRO A 387 12.39 -18.84 -36.63
C PRO A 387 11.72 -20.01 -37.36
N ALA A 388 12.02 -20.21 -38.64
CA ALA A 388 11.43 -21.28 -39.44
C ALA A 388 11.88 -22.68 -38.97
N ALA A 389 13.17 -22.90 -38.71
CA ALA A 389 13.65 -24.19 -38.25
C ALA A 389 13.20 -24.49 -36.81
N VAL A 390 13.14 -23.46 -35.95
CA VAL A 390 12.61 -23.58 -34.59
C VAL A 390 11.13 -24.01 -34.62
N LYS A 391 10.30 -23.39 -35.46
CA LYS A 391 8.89 -23.76 -35.66
C LYS A 391 8.75 -25.18 -36.21
N ALA A 392 9.56 -25.55 -37.20
CA ALA A 392 9.56 -26.89 -37.77
C ALA A 392 9.89 -27.96 -36.71
N GLU A 393 10.88 -27.69 -35.84
CA GLU A 393 11.24 -28.60 -34.76
C GLU A 393 10.15 -28.69 -33.68
N ALA A 394 9.56 -27.56 -33.30
CA ALA A 394 8.46 -27.53 -32.34
C ALA A 394 7.26 -28.35 -32.86
N ALA A 395 6.87 -28.12 -34.12
CA ALA A 395 5.81 -28.86 -34.80
C ALA A 395 6.11 -30.37 -34.90
N ARG A 396 7.35 -30.75 -35.23
CA ARG A 396 7.79 -32.17 -35.26
C ARG A 396 7.61 -32.87 -33.91
N ARG A 397 7.74 -32.13 -32.81
CA ARG A 397 7.60 -32.62 -31.42
C ARG A 397 6.18 -32.47 -30.84
N GLY A 398 5.25 -31.87 -31.58
CA GLY A 398 3.90 -31.59 -31.10
C GLY A 398 3.85 -30.54 -29.97
N VAL A 399 4.83 -29.62 -29.92
CA VAL A 399 4.87 -28.51 -28.96
C VAL A 399 4.90 -27.18 -29.70
N ASN A 400 4.68 -26.06 -29.00
CA ASN A 400 4.87 -24.72 -29.55
C ASN A 400 6.31 -24.22 -29.33
N VAL A 401 6.67 -23.10 -29.97
CA VAL A 401 8.00 -22.50 -29.81
C VAL A 401 8.32 -22.07 -28.38
N GLN A 402 7.33 -21.58 -27.62
CA GLN A 402 7.48 -21.18 -26.22
C GLN A 402 7.96 -22.34 -25.34
N GLU A 403 7.35 -23.52 -25.45
CA GLU A 403 7.73 -24.71 -24.68
C GLU A 403 9.11 -25.24 -25.10
N LEU A 404 9.42 -25.21 -26.40
CA LEU A 404 10.73 -25.61 -26.90
C LEU A 404 11.83 -24.69 -26.37
N PHE A 405 11.59 -23.37 -26.40
CA PHE A 405 12.52 -22.38 -25.86
C PHE A 405 12.65 -22.50 -24.33
N ARG A 406 11.55 -22.68 -23.60
CA ARG A 406 11.56 -22.93 -22.14
C ARG A 406 12.43 -24.14 -21.79
N ALA A 407 12.31 -25.24 -22.54
CA ALA A 407 13.16 -26.41 -22.34
C ALA A 407 14.64 -26.12 -22.63
N ALA A 408 14.93 -25.38 -23.72
CA ALA A 408 16.28 -25.00 -24.11
C ALA A 408 16.96 -24.09 -23.07
N VAL A 409 16.28 -23.02 -22.63
CA VAL A 409 16.83 -22.06 -21.67
C VAL A 409 17.04 -22.70 -20.29
N ARG A 410 16.14 -23.59 -19.84
CA ARG A 410 16.33 -24.35 -18.61
C ARG A 410 17.49 -25.35 -18.69
N LYS A 411 17.66 -26.01 -19.83
CA LYS A 411 18.74 -26.99 -20.04
C LYS A 411 20.13 -26.33 -20.10
N SER A 412 20.20 -25.15 -20.72
CA SER A 412 21.44 -24.40 -20.91
C SER A 412 21.79 -23.48 -19.73
N ALA A 413 20.86 -23.30 -18.77
CA ALA A 413 21.05 -22.45 -17.62
C ALA A 413 22.34 -22.75 -16.84
N ARG A 414 23.07 -21.70 -16.50
CA ARG A 414 24.21 -21.80 -15.60
C ARG A 414 23.69 -21.87 -14.17
N ARG A 415 24.06 -22.92 -13.45
CA ARG A 415 23.58 -23.16 -12.08
C ARG A 415 24.71 -22.93 -11.06
N PRO A 416 24.68 -21.83 -10.29
CA PRO A 416 25.61 -21.60 -9.19
C PRO A 416 25.54 -22.69 -8.11
N ALA A 417 26.60 -22.79 -7.30
CA ALA A 417 26.59 -23.65 -6.11
C ALA A 417 25.45 -23.20 -5.16
N ASN A 418 24.73 -24.16 -4.57
CA ASN A 418 23.59 -23.92 -3.67
C ASN A 418 22.40 -23.19 -4.31
N TRP A 419 22.24 -23.27 -5.63
CA TRP A 419 21.12 -22.63 -6.33
C TRP A 419 19.75 -23.10 -5.83
N PRO A 420 18.87 -22.18 -5.39
CA PRO A 420 17.55 -22.50 -4.85
C PRO A 420 16.55 -22.79 -5.98
N GLY A 421 16.69 -23.97 -6.60
CA GLY A 421 15.97 -24.29 -7.84
C GLY A 421 14.44 -24.42 -7.72
N ARG A 422 13.90 -24.54 -6.50
CA ARG A 422 12.45 -24.52 -6.25
C ARG A 422 11.85 -23.12 -6.27
N SER A 423 12.67 -22.07 -6.15
CA SER A 423 12.21 -20.68 -6.03
C SER A 423 12.79 -19.75 -7.09
N MET A 424 13.95 -20.08 -7.67
CA MET A 424 14.65 -19.24 -8.66
C MET A 424 14.76 -19.90 -10.04
N GLY A 425 14.04 -21.01 -10.27
CA GLY A 425 14.05 -21.71 -11.55
C GLY A 425 15.33 -22.51 -11.82
N ALA A 426 15.64 -22.76 -13.09
CA ALA A 426 16.71 -23.69 -13.47
C ALA A 426 18.14 -23.19 -13.20
N GLY A 427 18.33 -21.88 -13.12
CA GLY A 427 19.64 -21.23 -13.03
C GLY A 427 19.60 -19.81 -13.57
N VAL A 428 20.77 -19.26 -13.86
CA VAL A 428 20.95 -17.99 -14.56
C VAL A 428 21.05 -18.25 -16.06
N VAL A 429 20.40 -17.41 -16.89
CA VAL A 429 20.50 -17.50 -18.36
C VAL A 429 21.97 -17.49 -18.82
N ASP A 430 22.30 -18.38 -19.76
CA ASP A 430 23.61 -18.48 -20.39
C ASP A 430 23.44 -18.53 -21.92
N ALA A 431 23.57 -17.38 -22.57
CA ALA A 431 23.34 -17.23 -24.01
C ALA A 431 24.30 -18.09 -24.84
N GLU A 432 25.55 -18.22 -24.40
CA GLU A 432 26.55 -19.03 -25.12
C GLU A 432 26.13 -20.50 -25.17
N GLN A 433 25.74 -21.07 -24.03
CA GLN A 433 25.29 -22.46 -23.96
C GLN A 433 23.92 -22.68 -24.60
N LEU A 434 23.04 -21.69 -24.51
CA LEU A 434 21.74 -21.71 -25.16
C LEU A 434 21.86 -21.79 -26.69
N LEU A 435 22.75 -20.98 -27.29
CA LEU A 435 22.99 -20.99 -28.74
C LEU A 435 23.84 -22.19 -29.20
N ALA A 436 24.63 -22.77 -28.30
CA ALA A 436 25.40 -23.97 -28.58
C ALA A 436 24.54 -25.24 -28.65
N LEU A 437 23.38 -25.25 -27.97
CA LEU A 437 22.48 -26.40 -27.89
C LEU A 437 21.78 -26.65 -29.24
N PRO A 438 22.05 -27.77 -29.93
CA PRO A 438 21.33 -28.11 -31.16
C PRO A 438 19.84 -28.30 -30.89
N LEU A 439 18.99 -27.92 -31.85
CA LEU A 439 17.54 -28.06 -31.71
C LEU A 439 17.11 -29.50 -31.41
N SER A 440 17.80 -30.49 -31.99
CA SER A 440 17.57 -31.93 -31.75
C SER A 440 17.82 -32.34 -30.30
N ASP A 441 18.73 -31.67 -29.60
CA ASP A 441 19.24 -32.08 -28.29
C ASP A 441 18.52 -31.37 -27.14
N ILE A 442 17.60 -30.46 -27.46
CA ILE A 442 16.69 -29.86 -26.48
C ILE A 442 15.87 -30.99 -25.85
N PRO A 443 15.77 -31.07 -24.51
CA PRO A 443 14.98 -32.11 -23.85
C PRO A 443 13.48 -31.94 -24.12
N ALA A 444 12.69 -32.98 -23.82
CA ALA A 444 11.24 -32.84 -23.79
C ALA A 444 10.83 -31.78 -22.76
N ALA A 445 9.82 -30.98 -23.09
CA ALA A 445 9.29 -29.98 -22.18
C ALA A 445 8.69 -30.67 -20.96
N ALA A 446 9.16 -30.29 -19.77
CA ALA A 446 8.54 -30.72 -18.53
C ALA A 446 7.16 -30.05 -18.39
N PRO A 447 6.12 -30.75 -17.89
CA PRO A 447 4.84 -30.12 -17.59
C PRO A 447 5.03 -28.93 -16.65
N VAL A 448 4.43 -27.79 -17.00
CA VAL A 448 4.35 -26.62 -16.13
C VAL A 448 2.89 -26.40 -15.79
N GLU A 449 2.51 -26.70 -14.55
CA GLU A 449 1.19 -26.38 -14.01
C GLU A 449 1.11 -24.88 -13.72
N SER A 450 -0.09 -24.28 -13.77
CA SER A 450 -0.36 -22.96 -13.19
C SER A 450 -0.17 -23.02 -11.66
N ALA A 451 0.17 -21.89 -11.03
CA ALA A 451 0.35 -21.81 -9.57
C ALA A 451 -0.26 -20.50 -9.12
N HIS A 452 -1.55 -20.39 -9.41
CA HIS A 452 -2.35 -19.25 -9.04
C HIS A 452 -2.28 -19.10 -7.51
N PRO A 453 -1.94 -17.92 -6.97
CA PRO A 453 -1.75 -17.75 -5.53
C PRO A 453 -3.02 -18.07 -4.74
N GLY A 454 -4.20 -17.78 -5.31
CA GLY A 454 -5.51 -18.11 -4.74
C GLY A 454 -5.99 -19.55 -4.93
N GLN A 455 -5.16 -20.45 -5.48
CA GLN A 455 -5.53 -21.85 -5.75
C GLN A 455 -6.20 -22.56 -4.56
N PRO A 456 -5.73 -22.44 -3.30
CA PRO A 456 -6.39 -23.09 -2.17
C PRO A 456 -7.81 -22.61 -1.91
N ILE A 457 -8.12 -21.35 -2.24
CA ILE A 457 -9.49 -20.80 -2.12
C ILE A 457 -10.34 -21.32 -3.28
N LEU A 458 -9.78 -21.33 -4.50
CA LEU A 458 -10.48 -21.82 -5.69
C LEU A 458 -10.92 -23.28 -5.58
N GLU A 459 -10.08 -24.14 -4.98
CA GLU A 459 -10.40 -25.55 -4.72
C GLU A 459 -11.57 -25.76 -3.75
N ALA A 460 -11.88 -24.75 -2.93
CA ALA A 460 -13.02 -24.77 -2.02
C ALA A 460 -14.33 -24.26 -2.67
N THR A 461 -14.28 -23.80 -3.92
CA THR A 461 -15.44 -23.27 -4.65
C THR A 461 -15.95 -24.26 -5.69
N SER A 462 -17.26 -24.29 -5.93
CA SER A 462 -17.87 -25.10 -7.00
C SER A 462 -17.71 -24.50 -8.40
N ASP A 463 -17.36 -23.21 -8.49
CA ASP A 463 -17.13 -22.49 -9.75
C ASP A 463 -15.82 -21.67 -9.65
N PRO A 464 -14.65 -22.32 -9.80
CA PRO A 464 -13.37 -21.64 -9.64
C PRO A 464 -13.12 -20.58 -10.72
N GLN A 465 -13.68 -20.72 -11.93
CA GLN A 465 -13.46 -19.77 -13.01
C GLN A 465 -14.00 -18.38 -12.69
N ARG A 466 -15.13 -18.34 -11.97
CA ARG A 466 -15.77 -17.10 -11.51
C ARG A 466 -14.89 -16.27 -10.55
N PHE A 467 -14.02 -16.91 -9.77
CA PHE A 467 -13.32 -16.29 -8.64
C PHE A 467 -11.80 -16.18 -8.81
N VAL A 468 -11.24 -16.52 -9.98
CA VAL A 468 -9.78 -16.47 -10.23
C VAL A 468 -9.20 -15.10 -9.89
N ALA A 469 -9.71 -14.03 -10.49
CA ALA A 469 -9.20 -12.68 -10.29
C ALA A 469 -9.25 -12.23 -8.82
N GLU A 470 -10.40 -12.44 -8.17
CA GLU A 470 -10.64 -12.00 -6.79
C GLU A 470 -9.78 -12.77 -5.78
N THR A 471 -9.71 -14.09 -5.91
CA THR A 471 -8.90 -14.92 -4.99
C THR A 471 -7.40 -14.67 -5.14
N GLY A 472 -6.94 -14.36 -6.36
CA GLY A 472 -5.56 -13.95 -6.64
C GLY A 472 -5.23 -12.65 -5.93
N PHE A 473 -6.10 -11.64 -6.10
CA PHE A 473 -5.99 -10.35 -5.44
C PHE A 473 -5.96 -10.48 -3.90
N LEU A 474 -6.96 -11.12 -3.30
CA LEU A 474 -7.08 -11.26 -1.84
C LEU A 474 -5.90 -12.03 -1.23
N THR A 475 -5.44 -13.09 -1.90
CA THR A 475 -4.33 -13.91 -1.38
C THR A 475 -3.03 -13.14 -1.39
N LEU A 476 -2.77 -12.37 -2.45
CA LEU A 476 -1.53 -11.61 -2.56
C LEU A 476 -1.52 -10.38 -1.67
N ASP A 477 -2.62 -9.64 -1.60
CA ASP A 477 -2.78 -8.55 -0.64
C ASP A 477 -2.48 -9.07 0.77
N ARG A 478 -3.10 -10.18 1.19
CA ARG A 478 -2.86 -10.76 2.51
C ARG A 478 -1.42 -11.21 2.73
N ARG A 479 -0.77 -11.84 1.75
CA ARG A 479 0.66 -12.21 1.86
C ARG A 479 1.54 -10.99 2.06
N GLN A 480 1.22 -9.87 1.40
CA GLN A 480 1.88 -8.60 1.60
C GLN A 480 1.66 -8.09 3.04
N ARG A 481 0.42 -8.17 3.55
CA ARG A 481 0.10 -7.74 4.93
C ARG A 481 0.75 -8.57 6.02
N MET A 482 1.02 -9.84 5.74
CA MET A 482 1.68 -10.74 6.69
C MET A 482 3.20 -10.69 6.62
N ASP A 483 3.80 -9.97 5.66
CA ASP A 483 5.26 -9.85 5.54
C ASP A 483 5.78 -8.84 6.58
N PRO A 484 6.42 -9.28 7.68
CA PRO A 484 6.87 -8.40 8.76
C PRO A 484 7.87 -7.33 8.30
N LYS A 485 8.50 -7.51 7.13
CA LYS A 485 9.41 -6.53 6.53
C LYS A 485 8.69 -5.50 5.66
N ARG A 486 7.38 -5.65 5.42
CA ARG A 486 6.60 -4.83 4.48
C ARG A 486 5.22 -4.45 4.99
N VAL A 487 4.87 -4.77 6.23
CA VAL A 487 3.56 -4.44 6.80
C VAL A 487 3.28 -2.94 6.76
N GLY A 488 4.33 -2.12 6.79
CA GLY A 488 4.23 -0.72 6.44
C GLY A 488 4.14 -0.47 4.94
N ALA A 489 3.13 -0.96 4.22
CA ALA A 489 3.06 -0.80 2.76
C ALA A 489 1.67 -0.64 2.12
N LEU A 490 0.57 -0.67 2.87
CA LEU A 490 -0.76 -1.06 2.33
C LEU A 490 -1.86 0.03 2.29
N GLU A 491 -2.27 0.56 1.12
CA GLU A 491 -3.01 1.86 0.93
C GLU A 491 -4.21 2.15 1.83
N SER A 492 -4.76 1.10 2.42
CA SER A 492 -5.69 1.17 3.53
C SER A 492 -5.23 0.21 4.64
N ALA A 493 -5.35 0.63 5.90
CA ALA A 493 -5.16 -0.25 7.07
C ALA A 493 -6.20 -1.39 7.11
N VAL A 494 -7.28 -1.27 6.32
CA VAL A 494 -8.34 -2.28 6.22
C VAL A 494 -8.01 -3.26 5.11
N ALA A 495 -7.98 -4.55 5.45
CA ALA A 495 -7.84 -5.61 4.47
C ALA A 495 -9.05 -5.62 3.52
N PRO A 496 -8.84 -5.80 2.20
CA PRO A 496 -9.94 -5.95 1.27
C PRO A 496 -10.78 -7.16 1.67
N ARG A 497 -12.10 -6.95 1.72
CA ARG A 497 -13.06 -8.00 2.04
C ARG A 497 -13.39 -8.80 0.79
N PRO A 498 -13.63 -10.12 0.91
CA PRO A 498 -14.21 -10.89 -0.16
C PRO A 498 -15.61 -10.35 -0.50
N SER A 499 -15.97 -10.48 -1.77
CA SER A 499 -17.32 -10.28 -2.26
C SER A 499 -18.28 -11.24 -1.54
N ARG A 500 -19.54 -10.85 -1.46
CA ARG A 500 -20.60 -11.68 -0.86
C ARG A 500 -20.74 -13.00 -1.60
N ALA A 501 -20.56 -12.99 -2.92
CA ALA A 501 -20.60 -14.19 -3.74
C ALA A 501 -19.45 -15.16 -3.39
N LEU A 502 -18.22 -14.67 -3.23
CA LEU A 502 -17.09 -15.50 -2.84
C LEU A 502 -17.23 -16.02 -1.40
N ALA A 503 -17.67 -15.16 -0.48
CA ALA A 503 -17.94 -15.53 0.91
C ALA A 503 -19.02 -16.63 1.00
N ALA A 504 -20.09 -16.52 0.21
CA ALA A 504 -21.13 -17.53 0.14
C ALA A 504 -20.65 -18.83 -0.52
N ALA A 505 -19.88 -18.74 -1.62
CA ALA A 505 -19.38 -19.89 -2.37
C ALA A 505 -18.37 -20.74 -1.60
N THR A 506 -17.63 -20.14 -0.67
CA THR A 506 -16.67 -20.84 0.18
C THR A 506 -17.33 -21.49 1.41
N GLY A 507 -18.50 -20.99 1.83
CA GLY A 507 -19.38 -21.58 2.85
C GLY A 507 -18.75 -21.79 4.24
N THR A 508 -19.55 -22.15 5.23
CA THR A 508 -19.15 -22.58 6.59
C THR A 508 -18.35 -23.90 6.60
N SER A 509 -17.57 -24.19 5.55
CA SER A 509 -16.44 -25.10 5.66
C SER A 509 -15.40 -24.38 6.51
N GLY A 510 -15.30 -24.80 7.77
CA GLY A 510 -14.27 -24.38 8.70
C GLY A 510 -12.84 -24.61 8.20
N ALA A 511 -12.60 -25.02 6.94
CA ALA A 511 -11.32 -24.99 6.27
C ALA A 511 -11.10 -23.72 5.44
N ALA A 512 -12.10 -23.19 4.70
CA ALA A 512 -11.99 -21.94 3.93
C ALA A 512 -12.19 -20.72 4.84
N ALA A 513 -13.15 -20.80 5.75
CA ALA A 513 -13.23 -19.92 6.91
C ALA A 513 -11.93 -20.05 7.71
N ALA A 514 -11.44 -21.20 8.20
CA ALA A 514 -10.13 -21.24 8.88
C ALA A 514 -8.91 -20.82 8.01
N LEU A 515 -8.97 -20.94 6.68
CA LEU A 515 -7.95 -20.40 5.77
C LEU A 515 -8.05 -18.87 5.67
N LEU A 516 -9.22 -18.27 5.92
CA LEU A 516 -9.50 -16.83 6.00
C LEU A 516 -9.55 -16.27 7.46
N ASP A 517 -9.73 -17.12 8.46
CA ASP A 517 -10.22 -16.85 9.84
C ASP A 517 -9.26 -17.40 10.93
N ARG A 518 -8.33 -18.33 10.64
CA ARG A 518 -7.11 -18.49 11.48
C ARG A 518 -6.18 -17.25 11.44
N THR A 519 -6.67 -16.16 10.85
CA THR A 519 -6.01 -14.88 10.65
C THR A 519 -6.83 -13.68 11.10
N THR A 520 -7.86 -13.88 11.93
CA THR A 520 -8.29 -12.83 12.86
C THR A 520 -7.26 -12.67 13.97
N LEU A 521 -6.07 -12.19 13.59
CA LEU A 521 -5.23 -11.33 14.44
C LEU A 521 -5.56 -9.87 14.07
N PRO A 522 -5.43 -8.92 15.00
CA PRO A 522 -5.92 -7.55 14.84
C PRO A 522 -5.36 -6.88 13.58
N GLY A 523 -6.17 -6.06 12.92
CA GLY A 523 -5.93 -5.47 11.61
C GLY A 523 -4.50 -4.91 11.36
N PRO A 524 -3.98 -5.02 10.12
CA PRO A 524 -2.62 -4.62 9.76
C PRO A 524 -2.51 -3.08 9.63
N SER A 525 -1.76 -2.40 10.51
CA SER A 525 -0.39 -1.87 10.31
C SER A 525 -0.12 -1.18 8.97
N GLY A 526 0.23 0.10 9.04
CA GLY A 526 0.72 0.94 7.94
C GLY A 526 2.11 1.52 8.26
N PRO A 527 2.84 2.03 7.25
CA PRO A 527 4.20 2.54 7.40
C PRO A 527 4.29 3.88 8.15
N LEU A 528 5.52 4.20 8.57
CA LEU A 528 5.93 5.47 9.20
C LEU A 528 5.93 6.62 8.19
N THR A 529 5.21 7.70 8.49
CA THR A 529 5.28 8.98 7.75
C THR A 529 6.70 9.58 7.83
N ALA A 530 7.11 10.35 6.82
CA ALA A 530 8.37 11.09 6.84
C ALA A 530 8.37 12.16 7.96
N PHE A 531 9.56 12.50 8.49
CA PHE A 531 9.73 13.56 9.48
C PHE A 531 9.44 14.92 8.86
N VAL A 532 8.40 15.60 9.37
CA VAL A 532 8.05 16.97 9.02
C VAL A 532 8.66 17.89 10.09
N GLY A 533 9.90 18.32 9.87
CA GLY A 533 10.61 19.21 10.80
C GLY A 533 10.06 20.65 10.82
N PRO A 534 10.34 21.43 11.88
CA PRO A 534 9.94 22.84 11.95
C PRO A 534 10.69 23.70 10.90
N ARG A 535 9.99 24.70 10.35
CA ARG A 535 10.63 25.77 9.55
C ARG A 535 11.59 26.55 10.45
N MET A 536 12.88 26.55 10.14
CA MET A 536 13.83 27.53 10.71
C MET A 536 13.26 28.94 10.44
N PRO A 537 13.03 29.78 11.46
CA PRO A 537 12.50 31.12 11.24
C PRO A 537 13.52 31.97 10.47
N SER A 538 13.11 32.43 9.29
CA SER A 538 13.79 33.48 8.54
C SER A 538 13.70 34.78 9.33
N GLY A 539 14.82 35.24 9.89
CA GLY A 539 14.89 36.49 10.62
C GLY A 539 16.33 37.00 10.66
N ALA A 540 16.80 37.55 9.55
CA ALA A 540 17.99 38.38 9.54
C ALA A 540 17.79 39.58 10.50
N SER A 541 18.61 39.67 11.54
CA SER A 541 18.83 40.93 12.25
C SER A 541 20.31 41.06 12.59
N GLN A 542 20.89 42.19 12.17
CA GLN A 542 22.29 42.56 12.34
C GLN A 542 22.69 42.71 13.82
N PRO A 543 23.99 42.56 14.15
CA PRO A 543 24.45 42.58 15.53
C PRO A 543 24.54 44.01 16.06
N ARG A 544 23.81 44.32 17.12
CA ARG A 544 24.13 45.46 18.01
C ARG A 544 24.89 44.96 19.23
N ARG A 545 26.11 45.46 19.38
CA ARG A 545 26.96 45.31 20.58
C ARG A 545 26.26 45.93 21.80
N GLY A 546 26.20 45.17 22.89
CA GLY A 546 25.85 45.63 24.23
C GLY A 546 25.95 44.46 25.22
N SER A 547 26.85 44.58 26.19
CA SER A 547 27.30 43.55 27.15
C SER A 547 26.29 43.21 28.25
N ALA A 548 26.07 41.91 28.52
CA ALA A 548 26.25 41.23 29.83
C ALA A 548 25.38 39.95 29.98
N SER A 549 26.05 38.89 30.47
CA SER A 549 25.61 37.56 30.95
C SER A 549 24.79 36.64 30.02
N GLU A 550 25.51 35.71 29.37
CA GLU A 550 24.95 34.45 28.85
C GLU A 550 24.59 33.52 30.02
N SER A 551 23.31 33.22 30.20
CA SER A 551 22.85 32.01 30.89
C SER A 551 22.71 30.90 29.85
N ALA A 552 23.68 30.00 29.82
CA ALA A 552 23.63 28.79 29.01
C ALA A 552 22.47 27.89 29.44
N VAL A 553 21.73 27.37 28.46
CA VAL A 553 20.77 26.27 28.63
C VAL A 553 21.53 25.05 29.17
N PRO A 554 21.11 24.42 30.28
CA PRO A 554 21.81 23.26 30.80
C PRO A 554 21.52 22.00 29.96
N PRO A 555 22.48 21.07 29.83
CA PRO A 555 22.29 19.81 29.11
C PRO A 555 21.32 18.87 29.87
N PRO A 556 20.75 17.85 29.20
CA PRO A 556 19.79 16.92 29.80
C PRO A 556 20.37 16.18 31.01
N ILE A 557 19.57 16.09 32.07
CA ILE A 557 19.91 15.45 33.35
C ILE A 557 19.90 13.92 33.16
N THR A 558 21.01 13.24 33.44
CA THR A 558 21.12 11.76 33.35
C THR A 558 20.76 11.08 34.68
N ALA A 559 20.41 9.79 34.64
CA ALA A 559 20.04 8.99 35.83
C ALA A 559 21.10 9.03 36.95
N ARG A 560 22.38 9.24 36.61
CA ARG A 560 23.49 9.42 37.57
C ARG A 560 23.34 10.67 38.44
N THR A 561 22.76 11.74 37.90
CA THR A 561 22.51 13.01 38.60
C THR A 561 21.27 12.97 39.52
N MET A 562 20.32 12.06 39.26
CA MET A 562 19.19 11.79 40.16
C MET A 562 19.61 10.99 41.40
N LEU A 563 20.52 10.01 41.25
CA LEU A 563 21.04 9.21 42.37
C LEU A 563 21.79 10.05 43.42
N ALA A 564 22.43 11.14 42.98
CA ALA A 564 23.14 12.08 43.85
C ALA A 564 22.19 12.97 44.70
N ARG A 565 20.90 13.04 44.35
CA ARG A 565 19.91 13.92 45.01
C ARG A 565 18.93 13.18 45.94
N SER A 566 18.48 11.97 45.59
CA SER A 566 17.33 11.33 46.27
C SER A 566 17.67 10.10 47.12
N GLY A 567 18.91 9.61 47.10
CA GLY A 567 19.34 8.47 47.93
C GLY A 567 18.75 7.11 47.53
N LYS A 568 19.50 6.05 47.83
CA LYS A 568 19.20 4.65 47.45
C LYS A 568 17.82 4.16 47.93
N GLN A 569 17.43 4.54 49.14
CA GLN A 569 16.23 4.02 49.80
C GLN A 569 14.94 4.57 49.17
N GLU A 570 14.91 5.85 48.79
CA GLU A 570 13.71 6.50 48.27
C GLU A 570 13.30 5.96 46.88
N MET A 571 14.28 5.51 46.09
CA MET A 571 14.03 4.91 44.77
C MET A 571 13.46 3.49 44.87
N LEU A 572 13.96 2.69 45.82
CA LEU A 572 13.44 1.35 46.09
C LEU A 572 12.02 1.42 46.70
N ASP A 573 11.78 2.37 47.61
CA ASP A 573 10.46 2.59 48.21
C ASP A 573 9.40 3.00 47.17
N ARG A 574 9.76 3.79 46.14
CA ARG A 574 8.83 4.15 45.05
C ARG A 574 8.50 2.95 44.15
N ILE A 575 9.49 2.15 43.80
CA ILE A 575 9.30 0.93 42.99
C ILE A 575 8.41 -0.06 43.74
N GLU A 576 8.66 -0.24 45.03
CA GLU A 576 7.85 -1.08 45.91
C GLU A 576 6.42 -0.56 46.03
N LYS A 577 6.20 0.76 46.14
CA LYS A 577 4.87 1.38 46.21
C LYS A 577 4.04 1.17 44.94
N VAL A 578 4.68 1.20 43.76
CA VAL A 578 4.02 0.90 42.47
C VAL A 578 3.68 -0.59 42.34
N LEU A 579 4.59 -1.47 42.74
CA LEU A 579 4.37 -2.93 42.70
C LEU A 579 3.32 -3.40 43.73
N SER A 580 3.33 -2.84 44.94
CA SER A 580 2.37 -3.15 46.01
C SER A 580 0.96 -2.61 45.74
N SER A 581 0.83 -1.43 45.12
CA SER A 581 -0.47 -0.88 44.67
C SER A 581 -1.15 -1.74 43.58
N ARG A 582 -0.36 -2.53 42.83
CA ARG A 582 -0.85 -3.46 41.79
C ARG A 582 -1.25 -4.83 42.36
N GLY A 583 -0.61 -5.29 43.44
CA GLY A 583 -0.96 -6.56 44.11
C GLY A 583 -2.33 -6.55 44.80
N ALA A 584 -2.85 -5.37 45.15
CA ALA A 584 -4.10 -5.18 45.86
C ALA A 584 -5.35 -5.04 44.96
N ARG A 585 -5.20 -4.97 43.63
CA ARG A 585 -6.33 -4.99 42.69
C ARG A 585 -6.81 -6.45 42.54
N ALA A 586 -8.08 -6.69 42.87
CA ALA A 586 -8.68 -8.03 42.88
C ALA A 586 -8.54 -8.70 41.49
N GLY A 587 -7.85 -9.86 41.43
CA GLY A 587 -7.72 -10.68 40.21
C GLY A 587 -6.30 -11.06 39.76
N THR A 588 -5.23 -10.66 40.47
CA THR A 588 -3.86 -11.00 40.04
C THR A 588 -3.52 -12.49 40.17
N THR A 589 -3.08 -13.11 39.07
CA THR A 589 -2.60 -14.50 39.01
C THR A 589 -1.24 -14.65 39.70
N GLU A 590 -0.92 -15.87 40.18
CA GLU A 590 0.32 -16.18 40.90
C GLU A 590 1.59 -15.90 40.07
N SER A 591 1.47 -15.98 38.74
CA SER A 591 2.51 -15.62 37.77
C SER A 591 2.89 -14.12 37.82
N ALA A 592 1.91 -13.22 38.04
CA ALA A 592 2.16 -11.79 38.17
C ALA A 592 2.92 -11.44 39.48
N ARG A 593 2.67 -12.18 40.56
CA ARG A 593 3.44 -12.05 41.83
C ARG A 593 4.85 -12.64 41.71
N ALA A 594 5.07 -13.62 40.84
CA ALA A 594 6.39 -14.14 40.53
C ALA A 594 7.20 -13.13 39.71
N ALA A 595 6.61 -12.53 38.68
CA ALA A 595 7.26 -11.50 37.86
C ALA A 595 7.66 -10.25 38.68
N GLY A 596 6.79 -9.76 39.57
CA GLY A 596 7.12 -8.63 40.46
C GLY A 596 8.29 -8.90 41.41
N ARG A 597 8.44 -10.14 41.91
CA ARG A 597 9.59 -10.55 42.74
C ARG A 597 10.89 -10.64 41.95
N VAL A 598 10.82 -11.14 40.71
CA VAL A 598 11.97 -11.21 39.81
C VAL A 598 12.47 -9.80 39.47
N ILE A 599 11.57 -8.87 39.15
CA ILE A 599 11.90 -7.46 38.85
C ILE A 599 12.58 -6.79 40.06
N MET A 600 12.06 -7.01 41.27
CA MET A 600 12.63 -6.42 42.48
C MET A 600 14.04 -6.94 42.79
N THR A 601 14.25 -8.25 42.61
CA THR A 601 15.56 -8.89 42.83
C THR A 601 16.62 -8.36 41.85
N HIS A 602 16.23 -8.02 40.62
CA HIS A 602 17.14 -7.45 39.61
C HIS A 602 17.39 -5.95 39.84
N ALA A 603 16.37 -5.19 40.26
CA ALA A 603 16.50 -3.77 40.60
C ALA A 603 17.46 -3.56 41.79
N GLU A 604 17.40 -4.40 42.82
CA GLU A 604 18.33 -4.37 43.95
C GLU A 604 19.78 -4.63 43.52
N GLY A 605 20.00 -5.63 42.64
CA GLY A 605 21.33 -5.98 42.14
C GLY A 605 22.02 -4.89 41.34
N VAL A 606 21.27 -4.15 40.52
CA VAL A 606 21.77 -3.02 39.71
C VAL A 606 22.11 -1.82 40.59
N VAL A 607 21.24 -1.50 41.56
CA VAL A 607 21.45 -0.38 42.50
C VAL A 607 22.65 -0.64 43.41
N ASP A 608 22.88 -1.89 43.82
CA ASP A 608 24.05 -2.29 44.62
C ASP A 608 25.39 -2.24 43.84
N ALA A 609 25.37 -2.60 42.55
CA ALA A 609 26.54 -2.54 41.68
C ALA A 609 27.00 -1.09 41.42
N TRP A 610 26.04 -0.17 41.25
CA TRP A 610 26.30 1.26 41.08
C TRP A 610 26.80 1.94 42.36
N ALA A 611 26.27 1.57 43.52
CA ALA A 611 26.72 2.11 44.81
C ALA A 611 28.16 1.71 45.19
N LYS A 612 28.65 0.57 44.67
CA LYS A 612 29.98 0.01 44.97
C LYS A 612 31.01 0.26 43.86
N GLY A 613 30.66 1.02 42.82
CA GLY A 613 31.58 1.41 41.75
C GLY A 613 32.12 0.26 40.89
N ARG A 614 31.40 -0.87 40.77
CA ARG A 614 31.82 -2.04 39.99
C ARG A 614 31.26 -2.00 38.57
N SER A 615 32.01 -2.51 37.59
CA SER A 615 31.53 -2.68 36.20
C SER A 615 30.54 -3.85 36.10
N ILE A 616 29.49 -3.67 35.31
CA ILE A 616 28.40 -4.63 35.11
C ILE A 616 28.71 -5.51 33.89
N ASP A 617 28.42 -6.81 34.00
CA ASP A 617 28.62 -7.79 32.91
C ASP A 617 27.58 -7.63 31.79
N ALA A 618 27.98 -7.93 30.55
CA ALA A 618 27.25 -7.59 29.32
C ALA A 618 25.85 -8.23 29.20
N GLY A 619 25.62 -9.36 29.87
CA GLY A 619 24.30 -10.03 29.95
C GLY A 619 23.28 -9.29 30.84
N SER A 620 23.72 -8.34 31.67
CA SER A 620 22.86 -7.55 32.57
C SER A 620 22.64 -6.11 32.10
N VAL A 621 23.21 -5.73 30.95
CA VAL A 621 23.11 -4.37 30.37
C VAL A 621 21.79 -4.16 29.62
N GLY A 622 21.11 -5.22 29.20
CA GLY A 622 19.78 -5.12 28.56
C GLY A 622 18.71 -4.48 29.46
N ALA A 623 18.76 -4.74 30.77
CA ALA A 623 17.79 -4.20 31.74
C ALA A 623 18.08 -2.76 32.17
N VAL A 624 19.29 -2.24 31.91
CA VAL A 624 19.72 -0.88 32.33
C VAL A 624 19.68 0.12 31.16
N ARG A 625 19.65 -0.37 29.92
CA ARG A 625 19.36 0.47 28.75
C ARG A 625 17.85 0.75 28.60
N ALA A 626 17.02 -0.21 29.02
CA ALA A 626 15.55 -0.10 29.13
C ALA A 626 15.07 1.01 30.09
N THR A 627 15.96 1.65 30.87
CA THR A 627 15.59 2.71 31.82
C THR A 627 16.04 4.12 31.40
N ALA A 628 16.62 4.30 30.20
CA ALA A 628 17.24 5.58 29.83
C ALA A 628 16.90 6.16 28.44
N GLU A 629 16.17 5.48 27.57
CA GLU A 629 15.72 6.05 26.28
C GLU A 629 14.19 6.02 26.20
N ALA A 630 13.61 6.99 26.90
CA ALA A 630 12.18 7.11 27.10
C ALA A 630 11.61 8.08 26.05
N ILE A 631 10.80 7.52 25.13
CA ILE A 631 9.63 8.08 24.41
C ILE A 631 9.43 9.57 24.61
N VAL A 632 9.17 10.34 23.54
CA VAL A 632 8.77 11.77 23.55
C VAL A 632 8.02 12.13 24.83
N ARG A 633 8.83 12.50 25.84
CA ARG A 633 8.52 12.75 27.24
C ARG A 633 7.64 11.72 27.98
N LEU A 634 8.29 10.74 28.62
CA LEU A 634 7.63 9.65 29.35
C LEU A 634 7.32 9.87 30.85
N THR A 635 7.48 11.07 31.40
CA THR A 635 7.10 11.32 32.82
C THR A 635 5.80 12.07 33.02
N ASP A 636 5.10 12.54 31.98
CA ASP A 636 4.02 13.54 32.19
C ASP A 636 2.81 13.44 31.23
N ARG A 637 2.54 12.32 30.54
CA ARG A 637 1.42 12.18 29.56
C ARG A 637 0.68 10.83 29.67
N PRO A 638 -0.30 10.69 30.58
CA PRO A 638 -1.01 9.43 30.80
C PRO A 638 -2.04 9.11 29.71
N ALA A 639 -2.46 7.84 29.64
CA ALA A 639 -3.68 7.41 28.95
C ALA A 639 -4.64 6.87 30.03
N LEU A 640 -5.69 7.62 30.31
CA LEU A 640 -6.54 7.40 31.48
C LEU A 640 -7.82 6.68 31.06
N ARG A 641 -8.03 5.47 31.55
CA ARG A 641 -9.22 4.69 31.23
C ARG A 641 -10.49 5.38 31.74
N VAL A 642 -11.54 5.37 30.93
CA VAL A 642 -12.88 5.79 31.34
C VAL A 642 -13.58 4.61 32.03
N VAL A 643 -14.05 4.83 33.25
CA VAL A 643 -14.81 3.87 34.06
C VAL A 643 -16.04 4.57 34.64
N ALA A 644 -17.23 4.02 34.37
CA ALA A 644 -18.51 4.65 34.72
C ALA A 644 -18.68 6.10 34.19
N GLY A 645 -18.22 6.33 32.96
CA GLY A 645 -18.35 7.57 32.20
C GLY A 645 -17.32 8.65 32.54
N MET A 646 -16.34 8.39 33.41
CA MET A 646 -15.27 9.33 33.76
C MET A 646 -13.94 8.64 34.09
N VAL A 647 -12.86 9.42 34.18
CA VAL A 647 -11.58 8.94 34.72
C VAL A 647 -11.65 8.79 36.24
N ASP A 648 -11.08 7.71 36.80
CA ASP A 648 -10.91 7.48 38.24
C ASP A 648 -10.02 8.60 38.84
N PRO A 649 -10.49 9.42 39.81
CA PRO A 649 -9.72 10.56 40.27
C PRO A 649 -8.61 10.12 41.23
N LYS A 650 -8.57 8.83 41.60
CA LYS A 650 -7.54 8.20 42.40
C LYS A 650 -6.51 7.47 41.54
N ASP A 651 -6.61 7.57 40.20
CA ASP A 651 -5.61 6.98 39.33
C ASP A 651 -4.24 7.64 39.62
N PRO A 652 -3.20 6.87 40.01
CA PRO A 652 -1.88 7.41 40.32
C PRO A 652 -1.26 8.18 39.15
N GLN A 653 -1.66 7.87 37.91
CA GLN A 653 -1.16 8.56 36.71
C GLN A 653 -1.74 9.98 36.55
N LEU A 654 -2.73 10.35 37.37
CA LEU A 654 -3.39 11.66 37.35
C LEU A 654 -2.66 12.75 38.16
N GLU A 655 -1.65 12.39 38.97
CA GLU A 655 -1.01 13.28 39.96
C GLU A 655 -0.45 14.58 39.34
N LEU A 656 0.10 14.51 38.12
CA LEU A 656 0.66 15.66 37.39
C LEU A 656 -0.37 16.53 36.66
N TRP A 657 -1.57 15.98 36.41
CA TRP A 657 -2.67 16.63 35.69
C TRP A 657 -3.88 16.95 36.57
N ALA A 658 -3.83 16.61 37.85
CA ALA A 658 -4.92 16.80 38.81
C ALA A 658 -5.39 18.27 38.91
N GLY A 659 -4.47 19.23 38.71
CA GLY A 659 -4.79 20.66 38.70
C GLY A 659 -5.49 21.14 37.41
N ASP A 660 -5.16 20.55 36.26
CA ASP A 660 -5.77 20.90 34.95
C ASP A 660 -7.08 20.13 34.68
N LEU A 661 -7.23 18.92 35.27
CA LEU A 661 -8.44 18.08 35.22
C LEU A 661 -9.34 18.25 36.46
N GLY A 662 -9.04 19.22 37.32
CA GLY A 662 -9.67 19.44 38.64
C GLY A 662 -11.10 20.02 38.66
N PRO A 663 -11.51 20.93 37.76
CA PRO A 663 -12.90 21.44 37.69
C PRO A 663 -13.84 20.57 36.83
N PRO A 664 -15.17 20.61 37.11
CA PRO A 664 -15.92 19.45 37.54
C PRO A 664 -16.14 18.44 36.41
N ARG A 665 -15.93 17.17 36.74
CA ARG A 665 -16.41 15.99 36.01
C ARG A 665 -17.77 16.18 35.32
N LYS A 666 -18.67 16.98 35.89
CA LYS A 666 -19.98 17.35 35.31
C LYS A 666 -19.91 18.07 33.96
N VAL A 667 -18.85 18.82 33.67
CA VAL A 667 -18.69 19.59 32.42
C VAL A 667 -18.00 18.75 31.33
N LEU A 668 -17.01 17.93 31.71
CA LEU A 668 -16.32 17.05 30.75
C LEU A 668 -17.10 15.78 30.43
N LYS A 669 -17.94 15.28 31.36
CA LYS A 669 -18.71 14.05 31.15
C LYS A 669 -19.58 14.10 29.88
N PRO A 670 -20.39 15.15 29.63
CA PRO A 670 -21.17 15.22 28.39
C PRO A 670 -20.30 15.19 27.13
N LEU A 671 -19.13 15.83 27.15
CA LEU A 671 -18.18 15.81 26.03
C LEU A 671 -17.57 14.41 25.81
N ILE A 672 -17.29 13.67 26.88
CA ILE A 672 -16.79 12.28 26.82
C ILE A 672 -17.90 11.29 26.41
N ASP A 673 -19.12 11.50 26.89
CA ASP A 673 -20.30 10.68 26.56
C ASP A 673 -20.67 10.81 25.08
N ALA A 674 -20.41 11.96 24.46
CA ALA A 674 -20.61 12.22 23.04
C ALA A 674 -19.61 11.49 22.12
N VAL A 675 -18.57 10.86 22.67
CA VAL A 675 -17.55 10.11 21.91
C VAL A 675 -17.88 8.63 21.92
N GLY A 676 -17.91 8.01 20.74
CA GLY A 676 -18.20 6.58 20.56
C GLY A 676 -17.22 5.89 19.63
N ARG A 677 -17.19 4.56 19.70
CA ARG A 677 -16.41 3.69 18.84
C ARG A 677 -17.20 3.34 17.59
N ILE A 678 -16.60 3.53 16.42
CA ILE A 678 -17.18 3.17 15.13
C ILE A 678 -16.74 1.76 14.78
N ASP A 679 -17.71 0.91 14.46
CA ASP A 679 -17.51 -0.48 14.08
C ASP A 679 -18.20 -0.79 12.74
N ILE A 680 -17.58 -1.68 11.97
CA ILE A 680 -18.25 -2.40 10.90
C ILE A 680 -18.95 -3.62 11.52
N ASP A 681 -20.22 -3.81 11.21
CA ASP A 681 -21.00 -4.94 11.73
C ASP A 681 -20.72 -6.19 10.87
N GLU A 682 -20.39 -7.30 11.53
CA GLU A 682 -20.09 -8.58 10.91
C GLU A 682 -21.05 -9.66 11.43
N ALA A 683 -21.06 -10.84 10.80
CA ALA A 683 -21.97 -11.93 11.18
C ALA A 683 -21.73 -12.42 12.63
N ASP A 684 -20.47 -12.40 13.07
CA ASP A 684 -20.04 -12.96 14.36
C ASP A 684 -19.52 -11.88 15.34
N GLY A 685 -19.71 -10.58 15.05
CA GLY A 685 -19.26 -9.51 15.92
C GLY A 685 -19.10 -8.14 15.25
N HIS A 686 -18.17 -7.35 15.77
CA HIS A 686 -17.93 -5.97 15.34
C HIS A 686 -16.44 -5.69 15.15
N SER A 687 -16.09 -5.14 13.99
CA SER A 687 -14.72 -4.77 13.64
C SER A 687 -14.49 -3.28 13.87
N HIS A 688 -13.60 -2.96 14.81
CA HIS A 688 -13.23 -1.58 15.16
C HIS A 688 -12.52 -0.86 14.01
N VAL A 689 -13.04 0.28 13.58
CA VAL A 689 -12.44 1.08 12.51
C VAL A 689 -12.04 2.50 12.91
N GLY A 690 -12.59 3.04 13.99
CA GLY A 690 -12.17 4.34 14.51
C GLY A 690 -13.06 4.90 15.61
N THR A 691 -12.91 6.19 15.85
CA THR A 691 -13.65 6.96 16.86
C THR A 691 -14.53 8.01 16.16
N GLY A 692 -15.69 8.30 16.73
CA GLY A 692 -16.57 9.37 16.26
C GLY A 692 -17.14 10.20 17.41
N THR A 693 -17.50 11.45 17.13
CA THR A 693 -18.07 12.37 18.13
C THR A 693 -19.39 12.98 17.68
N VAL A 694 -20.42 12.98 18.52
CA VAL A 694 -21.69 13.66 18.23
C VAL A 694 -21.49 15.18 18.27
N ILE A 695 -21.72 15.85 17.14
CA ILE A 695 -21.51 17.30 16.97
C ILE A 695 -22.82 18.08 16.79
N ALA A 696 -23.90 17.39 16.40
CA ALA A 696 -25.26 17.92 16.36
C ALA A 696 -26.26 16.77 16.45
N LYS A 697 -27.56 17.09 16.54
CA LYS A 697 -28.62 16.07 16.58
C LYS A 697 -28.55 15.15 15.35
N GLY A 698 -28.22 13.88 15.59
CA GLY A 698 -28.08 12.86 14.54
C GLY A 698 -26.81 12.97 13.70
N LEU A 699 -25.84 13.82 14.08
CA LEU A 699 -24.62 14.06 13.29
C LEU A 699 -23.38 13.69 14.09
N VAL A 700 -22.52 12.87 13.49
CA VAL A 700 -21.24 12.43 14.06
C VAL A 700 -20.08 12.88 13.17
N MET A 701 -19.03 13.45 13.77
CA MET A 701 -17.77 13.79 13.12
C MET A 701 -16.74 12.70 13.33
N THR A 702 -15.99 12.36 12.28
CA THR A 702 -14.84 11.44 12.29
C THR A 702 -13.85 11.83 11.17
N ASN A 703 -12.85 11.00 10.91
CA ASN A 703 -11.89 11.21 9.81
C ASN A 703 -12.39 10.69 8.45
N ARG A 704 -11.84 11.27 7.37
CA ARG A 704 -12.06 10.81 6.00
C ARG A 704 -11.52 9.40 5.79
N HIS A 705 -10.35 9.08 6.36
CA HIS A 705 -9.77 7.74 6.21
C HIS A 705 -10.55 6.66 7.00
N VAL A 706 -11.24 7.02 8.09
CA VAL A 706 -12.10 6.08 8.83
C VAL A 706 -13.25 5.61 7.96
N ILE A 707 -13.89 6.53 7.21
CA ILE A 707 -15.01 6.17 6.33
C ILE A 707 -14.55 5.38 5.08
N GLU A 708 -13.27 5.42 4.71
CA GLU A 708 -12.73 4.57 3.61
C GLU A 708 -12.84 3.07 3.92
N ALA A 709 -12.98 2.70 5.20
CA ALA A 709 -13.19 1.32 5.61
C ALA A 709 -14.56 0.76 5.19
N PHE A 710 -15.58 1.63 5.09
CA PHE A 710 -16.97 1.20 5.00
C PHE A 710 -17.83 2.00 4.02
N SER A 711 -17.24 2.93 3.26
CA SER A 711 -17.95 3.74 2.29
C SER A 711 -17.13 3.99 1.04
N GLU A 712 -17.83 4.17 -0.07
CA GLU A 712 -17.25 4.38 -1.38
C GLU A 712 -17.66 5.74 -1.93
N PRO A 713 -16.73 6.54 -2.47
CA PRO A 713 -17.10 7.75 -3.18
C PRO A 713 -17.91 7.40 -4.43
N VAL A 714 -19.00 8.13 -4.66
CA VAL A 714 -19.82 7.98 -5.86
C VAL A 714 -19.29 8.92 -6.95
N PRO A 715 -19.08 8.43 -8.19
CA PRO A 715 -18.71 9.29 -9.30
C PRO A 715 -19.67 10.47 -9.48
N SER A 716 -19.14 11.64 -9.80
CA SER A 716 -19.93 12.85 -10.03
C SER A 716 -19.28 13.73 -11.08
N SER A 717 -20.10 14.38 -11.91
CA SER A 717 -19.69 15.41 -12.90
C SER A 717 -19.64 16.82 -12.31
N GLY A 718 -19.96 16.99 -11.01
CA GLY A 718 -19.88 18.26 -10.29
C GLY A 718 -20.77 18.29 -9.04
N GLY A 719 -20.54 19.26 -8.14
CA GLY A 719 -21.29 19.41 -6.89
C GLY A 719 -20.74 18.58 -5.71
N PRO A 720 -21.46 18.55 -4.56
CA PRO A 720 -20.96 17.91 -3.35
C PRO A 720 -20.74 16.41 -3.55
N ARG A 721 -19.57 15.93 -3.11
CA ARG A 721 -19.21 14.51 -3.23
C ARG A 721 -20.16 13.66 -2.40
N ARG A 722 -20.72 12.63 -3.03
CA ARG A 722 -21.59 11.65 -2.39
C ARG A 722 -20.82 10.38 -2.08
N PHE A 723 -21.30 9.65 -1.09
CA PHE A 723 -20.72 8.39 -0.64
C PHE A 723 -21.83 7.36 -0.45
N VAL A 724 -21.49 6.09 -0.66
CA VAL A 724 -22.39 4.96 -0.43
C VAL A 724 -21.73 4.02 0.56
N LEU A 725 -22.46 3.63 1.61
CA LEU A 725 -21.97 2.64 2.56
C LEU A 725 -21.85 1.29 1.86
N ASN A 726 -20.70 0.62 1.97
CA ASN A 726 -20.44 -0.71 1.40
C ASN A 726 -20.53 -1.82 2.48
N ALA A 727 -20.88 -1.47 3.71
CA ALA A 727 -21.06 -2.35 4.86
C ALA A 727 -22.14 -1.80 5.80
N PRO A 728 -22.77 -2.64 6.63
CA PRO A 728 -23.46 -2.17 7.82
C PRO A 728 -22.44 -1.62 8.83
N VAL A 729 -22.74 -0.46 9.41
CA VAL A 729 -21.82 0.28 10.28
C VAL A 729 -22.60 0.86 11.43
N SER A 730 -21.98 0.83 12.61
CA SER A 730 -22.57 1.32 13.83
C SER A 730 -21.57 2.13 14.65
N ILE A 731 -22.08 2.94 15.57
CA ILE A 731 -21.28 3.63 16.58
C ILE A 731 -21.80 3.28 17.98
N CYS A 732 -20.92 2.83 18.87
CA CYS A 732 -21.25 2.48 20.24
C CYS A 732 -20.61 3.46 21.23
N PHE A 733 -21.43 4.06 22.09
CA PHE A 733 -20.99 5.07 23.08
C PHE A 733 -20.58 4.47 24.42
N ASP A 734 -20.70 3.14 24.55
CA ASP A 734 -20.25 2.37 25.69
C ASP A 734 -18.72 2.39 25.84
N GLU A 735 -18.23 2.21 27.06
CA GLU A 735 -16.80 2.23 27.37
C GLU A 735 -16.03 1.12 26.67
N ALA A 736 -16.56 -0.10 26.60
CA ALA A 736 -15.92 -1.22 25.93
C ALA A 736 -16.53 -1.52 24.56
N ALA A 737 -17.53 -0.73 24.13
CA ALA A 737 -18.30 -0.93 22.92
C ALA A 737 -18.99 -2.32 22.85
N ILE A 738 -19.43 -2.84 24.00
CA ILE A 738 -20.08 -4.16 24.11
C ILE A 738 -21.58 -4.06 24.43
N ASP A 739 -22.05 -2.92 24.95
CA ASP A 739 -23.46 -2.71 25.25
C ASP A 739 -24.25 -2.31 24.00
N GLU A 740 -24.92 -3.28 23.39
CA GLU A 740 -25.78 -3.10 22.21
C GLU A 740 -26.92 -2.09 22.45
N LYS A 741 -27.32 -1.83 23.69
CA LYS A 741 -28.32 -0.79 23.99
C LYS A 741 -27.77 0.62 23.80
N ARG A 742 -26.46 0.78 23.66
CA ARG A 742 -25.75 2.05 23.40
C ARG A 742 -25.16 2.13 22.00
N ARG A 743 -25.51 1.19 21.12
CA ARG A 743 -25.11 1.15 19.72
C ARG A 743 -26.15 1.84 18.84
N PHE A 744 -25.69 2.61 17.87
CA PHE A 744 -26.50 3.39 16.95
C PHE A 744 -26.04 3.12 15.51
N LEU A 745 -26.98 2.88 14.59
CA LEU A 745 -26.71 2.67 13.18
C LEU A 745 -26.29 3.98 12.49
N ILE A 746 -25.21 3.88 11.71
CA ILE A 746 -24.79 4.94 10.78
C ILE A 746 -25.58 4.77 9.49
N LYS A 747 -26.29 5.83 9.08
CA LYS A 747 -27.20 5.82 7.94
C LYS A 747 -26.53 6.22 6.65
N SER A 748 -25.70 7.25 6.69
CA SER A 748 -25.08 7.84 5.50
C SER A 748 -23.84 8.68 5.87
N VAL A 749 -23.02 8.97 4.87
CA VAL A 749 -21.95 9.98 4.95
C VAL A 749 -22.48 11.23 4.25
N LEU A 750 -22.58 12.34 4.98
CA LEU A 750 -23.12 13.60 4.46
C LEU A 750 -22.09 14.41 3.69
N THR A 751 -20.85 14.44 4.19
CA THR A 751 -19.73 15.11 3.54
C THR A 751 -18.41 14.53 4.04
N ALA A 752 -17.37 14.63 3.23
CA ALA A 752 -16.01 14.31 3.63
C ALA A 752 -15.01 15.07 2.73
N GLY A 753 -13.75 15.14 3.17
CA GLY A 753 -12.67 15.74 2.38
C GLY A 753 -12.58 15.16 0.96
N PRO A 754 -12.10 15.96 -0.02
CA PRO A 754 -12.20 15.62 -1.43
C PRO A 754 -11.08 14.69 -1.88
N TRP A 755 -10.11 14.38 -1.02
CA TRP A 755 -9.02 13.46 -1.34
C TRP A 755 -9.16 12.18 -0.53
N GLN A 756 -8.77 11.08 -1.16
CA GLN A 756 -8.46 9.85 -0.45
C GLN A 756 -7.15 10.06 0.31
N ILE A 757 -7.13 9.68 1.59
CA ILE A 757 -5.97 9.95 2.45
C ILE A 757 -4.82 8.99 2.13
N GLY A 758 -5.10 7.70 1.93
CA GLY A 758 -4.09 6.64 1.78
C GLY A 758 -3.61 6.13 3.15
N GLN A 759 -2.51 5.36 3.25
CA GLN A 759 -2.02 4.89 4.57
C GLN A 759 -1.43 5.99 5.42
N PHE A 760 -0.82 6.96 4.76
CA PHE A 760 -0.04 7.97 5.43
C PHE A 760 -0.91 9.18 5.69
N ALA A 761 -0.84 9.66 6.92
CA ALA A 761 -1.33 10.96 7.27
C ALA A 761 -0.63 12.02 6.40
N ASP A 762 -1.37 12.55 5.43
CA ASP A 762 -0.92 13.65 4.57
C ASP A 762 -1.54 14.94 5.11
N ILE A 763 -0.71 15.78 5.72
CA ILE A 763 -1.16 17.04 6.32
C ILE A 763 -1.65 18.05 5.27
N GLY A 764 -1.37 17.82 3.99
CA GLY A 764 -1.90 18.59 2.87
C GLY A 764 -3.30 18.16 2.43
N LYS A 765 -3.82 17.02 2.92
CA LYS A 765 -5.18 16.55 2.63
C LYS A 765 -6.11 16.80 3.81
N LEU A 766 -7.37 17.08 3.50
CA LEU A 766 -8.41 17.32 4.50
C LEU A 766 -9.01 15.99 5.01
N ASP A 767 -8.60 15.56 6.20
CA ASP A 767 -8.98 14.28 6.79
C ASP A 767 -10.17 14.37 7.77
N ILE A 768 -11.34 14.70 7.22
CA ILE A 768 -12.58 14.87 7.99
C ILE A 768 -13.78 14.29 7.23
N ALA A 769 -14.74 13.74 7.97
CA ALA A 769 -16.01 13.26 7.47
C ALA A 769 -17.14 13.50 8.48
N ILE A 770 -18.36 13.71 7.97
CA ILE A 770 -19.58 13.85 8.75
C ILE A 770 -20.57 12.76 8.38
N LEU A 771 -21.05 12.08 9.41
CA LEU A 771 -21.95 10.95 9.34
C LEU A 771 -23.34 11.34 9.82
N GLU A 772 -24.36 10.82 9.16
CA GLU A 772 -25.72 10.78 9.66
C GLU A 772 -25.93 9.51 10.47
N VAL A 773 -26.43 9.63 11.70
CA VAL A 773 -26.64 8.53 12.65
C VAL A 773 -28.09 8.57 13.13
N GLU A 774 -28.65 7.41 13.46
CA GLU A 774 -29.97 7.37 14.08
C GLU A 774 -30.02 8.14 15.41
N THR A 775 -31.12 8.87 15.64
CA THR A 775 -31.31 9.65 16.88
C THR A 775 -31.88 8.81 18.02
N THR A 776 -32.47 7.67 17.68
CA THR A 776 -33.01 6.67 18.61
C THR A 776 -32.66 5.30 18.04
N ASN A 777 -32.05 4.43 18.84
CA ASN A 777 -31.64 3.11 18.39
C ASN A 777 -32.72 2.05 18.55
N ALA A 778 -32.43 0.82 18.11
CA ALA A 778 -33.33 -0.33 18.21
C ALA A 778 -33.77 -0.66 19.65
N ALA A 779 -32.96 -0.32 20.66
CA ALA A 779 -33.29 -0.49 22.08
C ALA A 779 -34.15 0.66 22.65
N GLY A 780 -34.50 1.66 21.85
CA GLY A 780 -35.26 2.85 22.27
C GLY A 780 -34.43 3.91 23.00
N ALA A 781 -33.11 3.77 23.06
CA ALA A 781 -32.21 4.75 23.67
C ALA A 781 -31.99 5.95 22.73
N SER A 782 -31.96 7.16 23.28
CA SER A 782 -31.64 8.37 22.53
C SER A 782 -30.13 8.55 22.36
N LEU A 783 -29.72 9.10 21.22
CA LEU A 783 -28.33 9.45 20.92
C LEU A 783 -27.79 10.43 22.00
N PRO A 784 -26.51 10.33 22.41
CA PRO A 784 -25.92 11.28 23.35
C PRO A 784 -26.06 12.74 22.92
N GLU A 785 -26.07 13.64 23.89
CA GLU A 785 -26.15 15.08 23.64
C GLU A 785 -24.93 15.58 22.85
N PRO A 786 -25.10 16.49 21.88
CA PRO A 786 -24.00 17.00 21.07
C PRO A 786 -22.95 17.76 21.88
N ALA A 787 -21.69 17.54 21.54
CA ALA A 787 -20.57 18.30 22.08
C ALA A 787 -20.38 19.63 21.31
N PRO A 788 -20.33 20.79 21.99
CA PRO A 788 -20.11 22.09 21.34
C PRO A 788 -18.70 22.24 20.76
N SER A 789 -18.57 23.07 19.72
CA SER A 789 -17.26 23.51 19.22
C SER A 789 -16.62 24.54 20.16
N GLY A 790 -15.30 24.67 20.11
CA GLY A 790 -14.55 25.67 20.88
C GLY A 790 -13.17 25.91 20.29
N PRO A 791 -12.47 26.99 20.68
CA PRO A 791 -11.13 27.28 20.18
C PRO A 791 -10.07 26.33 20.76
N LEU A 792 -9.16 25.85 19.91
CA LEU A 792 -7.97 25.10 20.33
C LEU A 792 -6.82 26.05 20.80
N PHE A 793 -6.82 27.28 20.29
CA PHE A 793 -5.80 28.31 20.55
C PHE A 793 -6.40 29.58 21.17
N MET A 794 -5.66 30.22 22.09
CA MET A 794 -5.99 31.53 22.68
C MET A 794 -4.74 32.43 22.67
N GLU A 795 -4.90 33.72 22.39
CA GLU A 795 -3.80 34.68 22.16
C GLU A 795 -2.81 34.85 23.33
N SER A 796 -3.18 34.45 24.56
CA SER A 796 -2.42 34.72 25.79
C SER A 796 -1.75 33.51 26.45
N ALA A 797 -1.73 32.33 25.81
CA ALA A 797 -1.20 31.10 26.43
C ALA A 797 0.07 30.59 25.72
N GLU A 798 1.17 30.51 26.46
CA GLU A 798 2.45 29.97 25.95
C GLU A 798 2.36 28.48 25.54
N GLN A 799 1.38 27.70 26.04
CA GLN A 799 1.10 26.31 25.65
C GLN A 799 -0.41 25.98 25.72
N SER A 800 -1.02 25.54 24.60
CA SER A 800 -2.42 25.07 24.55
C SER A 800 -2.53 23.62 25.05
N LYS A 801 -3.25 23.40 26.16
CA LYS A 801 -3.52 22.08 26.75
C LYS A 801 -4.89 21.55 26.28
N PHE A 802 -4.98 20.24 26.04
CA PHE A 802 -6.21 19.57 25.62
C PHE A 802 -6.31 18.16 26.24
N ILE A 803 -7.47 17.52 26.07
CA ILE A 803 -7.64 16.07 26.19
C ILE A 803 -8.11 15.49 24.86
N ALA A 804 -7.50 14.38 24.44
CA ALA A 804 -8.02 13.52 23.39
C ALA A 804 -8.89 12.44 24.01
N VAL A 805 -10.06 12.16 23.45
CA VAL A 805 -10.95 11.09 23.92
C VAL A 805 -11.17 10.11 22.80
N GLY A 806 -10.83 8.83 22.99
CA GLY A 806 -10.96 7.86 21.92
C GLY A 806 -10.80 6.43 22.36
N TYR A 807 -10.85 5.53 21.38
CA TYR A 807 -10.73 4.09 21.57
C TYR A 807 -9.39 3.61 20.99
N PRO A 808 -8.32 3.47 21.78
CA PRO A 808 -7.09 2.85 21.31
C PRO A 808 -7.33 1.37 20.97
N ALA A 809 -7.06 1.00 19.73
CA ALA A 809 -7.02 -0.38 19.27
C ALA A 809 -5.74 -1.08 19.76
N LYS A 810 -5.76 -2.42 19.73
CA LYS A 810 -4.62 -3.24 20.12
C LYS A 810 -3.42 -2.94 19.19
N PRO A 811 -2.25 -2.54 19.72
CA PRO A 811 -1.09 -2.27 18.91
C PRO A 811 -0.61 -3.57 18.25
N ASN A 812 -0.15 -3.45 17.02
CA ASN A 812 0.53 -4.51 16.28
C ASN A 812 2.05 -4.30 16.35
N LEU A 813 2.83 -5.24 15.81
CA LEU A 813 4.31 -5.20 15.81
C LEU A 813 4.89 -3.90 15.25
N SER A 814 4.22 -3.25 14.30
CA SER A 814 4.70 -1.98 13.71
C SER A 814 4.60 -0.80 14.68
N ALA A 815 3.64 -0.80 15.60
CA ALA A 815 3.49 0.27 16.59
C ALA A 815 4.68 0.34 17.56
N ALA A 816 5.42 -0.76 17.69
CA ALA A 816 6.61 -0.91 18.52
C ALA A 816 7.92 -0.88 17.72
N VAL A 817 7.88 -0.53 16.43
CA VAL A 817 9.10 -0.28 15.67
C VAL A 817 9.67 1.08 16.07
N ASP A 818 10.94 1.10 16.46
CA ASP A 818 11.66 2.34 16.70
C ASP A 818 11.93 3.02 15.34
N PRO A 819 11.52 4.28 15.15
CA PRO A 819 11.62 4.96 13.87
C PRO A 819 13.06 5.30 13.46
N ASP A 820 14.02 5.27 14.38
CA ASP A 820 15.42 5.59 14.12
C ASP A 820 16.23 4.33 13.79
N THR A 821 15.85 3.17 14.32
CA THR A 821 16.53 1.89 14.06
C THR A 821 15.81 0.99 13.05
N GLY A 822 14.48 1.17 12.89
CA GLY A 822 13.64 0.30 12.06
C GLY A 822 13.42 -1.10 12.66
N GLU A 823 13.87 -1.35 13.89
CA GLU A 823 13.71 -2.61 14.60
C GLU A 823 12.57 -2.56 15.62
N VAL A 824 11.96 -3.71 15.92
CA VAL A 824 10.95 -3.82 16.96
C VAL A 824 11.61 -3.64 18.32
N SER A 825 11.25 -2.57 19.03
CA SER A 825 11.71 -2.26 20.37
C SER A 825 10.83 -2.94 21.41
N THR A 826 11.45 -3.73 22.28
CA THR A 826 10.80 -4.35 23.44
C THR A 826 10.39 -3.30 24.48
N ASP A 827 11.14 -2.19 24.57
CA ASP A 827 10.83 -1.08 25.47
C ASP A 827 9.52 -0.36 25.09
N ILE A 828 9.24 -0.22 23.79
CA ILE A 828 7.97 0.36 23.32
C ILE A 828 6.80 -0.58 23.64
N TRP A 829 7.00 -1.89 23.48
CA TRP A 829 6.01 -2.91 23.83
C TRP A 829 5.70 -2.94 25.33
N ASP A 830 6.74 -2.91 26.16
CA ASP A 830 6.60 -2.88 27.61
C ASP A 830 5.85 -1.62 28.07
N ARG A 831 6.03 -0.50 27.36
CA ARG A 831 5.26 0.71 27.66
C ARG A 831 3.80 0.66 27.21
N PHE A 832 3.49 0.07 26.06
CA PHE A 832 2.08 -0.18 25.70
C PHE A 832 1.39 -1.06 26.74
N TRP A 833 2.11 -2.09 27.20
CA TRP A 833 1.64 -2.93 28.29
C TRP A 833 1.45 -2.15 29.60
N GLU A 834 2.33 -1.20 29.91
CA GLU A 834 2.19 -0.36 31.10
C GLU A 834 1.01 0.62 31.03
N LEU A 835 0.75 1.21 29.85
CA LEU A 835 -0.29 2.22 29.64
C LEU A 835 -1.69 1.62 29.48
N PHE A 836 -1.82 0.55 28.70
CA PHE A 836 -3.10 -0.01 28.27
C PHE A 836 -3.34 -1.44 28.79
N GLY A 837 -2.28 -2.15 29.20
CA GLY A 837 -2.36 -3.57 29.57
C GLY A 837 -2.90 -4.42 28.41
N ASP A 838 -3.94 -5.21 28.70
CA ASP A 838 -4.71 -6.00 27.72
C ASP A 838 -6.03 -5.32 27.30
N GLU A 839 -6.33 -4.11 27.82
CA GLU A 839 -7.67 -3.50 27.75
C GLU A 839 -7.85 -2.55 26.55
N TYR A 840 -7.57 -3.04 25.35
CA TYR A 840 -7.75 -2.32 24.09
C TYR A 840 -9.19 -2.31 23.60
N GLY A 841 -9.52 -1.37 22.71
CA GLY A 841 -10.88 -1.18 22.19
C GLY A 841 -11.84 -0.61 23.23
N THR A 842 -11.31 -0.08 24.33
CA THR A 842 -12.05 0.62 25.38
C THR A 842 -11.77 2.12 25.35
N LYS A 843 -12.62 2.94 25.98
CA LYS A 843 -12.53 4.41 25.94
C LYS A 843 -11.46 4.96 26.89
N TYR A 844 -10.59 5.82 26.38
CA TYR A 844 -9.53 6.50 27.13
C TYR A 844 -9.60 8.02 26.97
N VAL A 845 -9.07 8.72 27.98
CA VAL A 845 -8.80 10.16 27.98
C VAL A 845 -7.29 10.38 28.05
N SER A 846 -6.75 11.04 27.05
CA SER A 846 -5.32 11.30 26.91
C SER A 846 -5.04 12.80 26.94
N PRO A 847 -4.61 13.36 28.09
CA PRO A 847 -4.19 14.75 28.17
C PRO A 847 -2.90 15.01 27.38
N GLY A 848 -2.80 16.21 26.80
CA GLY A 848 -1.65 16.63 26.02
C GLY A 848 -1.56 18.14 25.78
N GLN A 849 -0.55 18.52 25.02
CA GLN A 849 -0.24 19.88 24.62
C GLN A 849 0.02 19.96 23.11
N ILE A 850 -0.38 21.07 22.50
CA ILE A 850 -0.05 21.36 21.11
C ILE A 850 1.43 21.71 21.01
N VAL A 851 2.12 21.08 20.04
CA VAL A 851 3.55 21.24 19.78
C VAL A 851 3.78 22.24 18.65
N ASN A 852 3.16 22.02 17.48
CA ASN A 852 3.21 22.94 16.35
C ASN A 852 1.79 23.41 15.96
N LYS A 853 1.67 24.70 15.62
CA LYS A 853 0.44 25.37 15.19
C LYS A 853 0.23 25.27 13.67
N PRO A 854 -0.96 25.63 13.17
CA PRO A 854 -1.24 25.59 11.73
C PRO A 854 -0.30 26.47 10.91
N GLY A 855 0.30 25.87 9.87
CA GLY A 855 1.32 26.49 9.01
C GLY A 855 2.76 26.42 9.52
N GLU A 856 3.02 25.86 10.71
CA GLU A 856 4.39 25.66 11.23
C GLU A 856 5.04 24.35 10.75
N MET A 857 4.24 23.42 10.20
CA MET A 857 4.68 22.11 9.71
C MET A 857 4.90 22.11 8.18
N VAL A 858 6.00 21.51 7.72
CA VAL A 858 6.32 21.36 6.28
C VAL A 858 5.29 20.44 5.59
N GLY A 859 4.62 20.97 4.55
CA GLY A 859 3.55 20.25 3.83
C GLY A 859 2.14 20.75 4.14
N ASP A 860 1.94 21.52 5.22
CA ASP A 860 0.65 22.11 5.58
C ASP A 860 0.37 23.37 4.76
N GLN A 861 0.13 23.19 3.46
CA GLN A 861 -0.10 24.30 2.52
C GLN A 861 -1.39 25.08 2.84
N HIS A 862 -2.40 24.37 3.38
CA HIS A 862 -3.70 24.93 3.74
C HIS A 862 -3.75 25.52 5.15
N ARG A 863 -2.67 25.39 5.94
CA ARG A 863 -2.54 25.93 7.29
C ARG A 863 -3.66 25.47 8.22
N TRP A 864 -3.93 24.17 8.24
CA TRP A 864 -5.03 23.56 9.01
C TRP A 864 -4.60 22.41 9.92
N ALA A 865 -3.32 22.07 9.93
CA ALA A 865 -2.82 20.90 10.65
C ALA A 865 -2.08 21.35 11.91
N VAL A 866 -2.16 20.57 12.96
CA VAL A 866 -1.44 20.77 14.21
C VAL A 866 -0.74 19.48 14.61
N SER A 867 0.31 19.58 15.41
CA SER A 867 0.89 18.42 16.08
C SER A 867 0.76 18.52 17.59
N HIS A 868 0.72 17.38 18.26
CA HIS A 868 0.56 17.32 19.71
C HIS A 868 1.33 16.17 20.36
N ASP A 869 1.48 16.24 21.69
CA ASP A 869 2.22 15.26 22.50
C ASP A 869 1.33 14.31 23.34
N GLY A 870 0.00 14.40 23.22
CA GLY A 870 -0.92 13.50 23.93
C GLY A 870 -0.82 12.05 23.45
N THR A 871 -0.94 11.09 24.36
CA THR A 871 -0.75 9.65 24.09
C THR A 871 -1.92 9.04 23.31
N THR A 872 -1.69 8.60 22.08
CA THR A 872 -2.70 7.96 21.22
C THR A 872 -2.16 6.69 20.55
N LEU A 873 -3.07 5.82 20.08
CA LEU A 873 -2.78 4.63 19.26
C LEU A 873 -3.74 4.59 18.06
N ALA A 874 -3.50 3.66 17.13
CA ALA A 874 -4.47 3.32 16.08
C ALA A 874 -5.87 3.09 16.70
N GLY A 875 -6.94 3.43 15.98
CA GLY A 875 -8.31 3.43 16.51
C GLY A 875 -8.75 4.74 17.18
N ASN A 876 -7.80 5.57 17.67
CA ASN A 876 -8.11 6.94 18.09
C ASN A 876 -8.35 7.90 16.93
N SER A 877 -8.17 7.48 15.67
CA SER A 877 -8.57 8.28 14.51
C SER A 877 -10.01 8.73 14.64
N GLY A 878 -10.24 10.03 14.58
CA GLY A 878 -11.54 10.67 14.76
C GLY A 878 -11.80 11.12 16.20
N ALA A 879 -10.83 10.94 17.10
CA ALA A 879 -10.89 11.44 18.47
C ALA A 879 -10.91 12.98 18.48
N PRO A 880 -11.83 13.61 19.22
CA PRO A 880 -11.85 15.06 19.36
C PRO A 880 -10.72 15.51 20.29
N LEU A 881 -10.09 16.64 19.95
CA LEU A 881 -9.24 17.38 20.87
C LEU A 881 -10.11 18.40 21.59
N ILE A 882 -10.36 18.16 22.87
CA ILE A 882 -11.16 19.03 23.73
C ILE A 882 -10.22 19.98 24.47
N SER A 883 -10.42 21.29 24.29
CA SER A 883 -9.63 22.31 24.97
C SER A 883 -9.88 22.24 26.49
N LEU A 884 -8.81 22.26 27.29
CA LEU A 884 -8.90 22.32 28.75
C LEU A 884 -9.06 23.78 29.27
N ARG A 885 -9.51 24.70 28.41
CA ARG A 885 -9.79 26.09 28.77
C ARG A 885 -11.24 26.44 28.47
N ASN A 886 -11.84 27.26 29.32
CA ASN A 886 -13.23 27.71 29.21
C ASN A 886 -13.39 28.72 28.03
N PRO A 887 -14.39 28.58 27.15
CA PRO A 887 -15.39 27.51 27.08
C PRO A 887 -14.82 26.17 26.61
N TYR A 888 -15.15 25.11 27.35
CA TYR A 888 -14.77 23.74 26.98
C TYR A 888 -15.53 23.33 25.73
N GLY A 889 -14.79 22.97 24.68
CA GLY A 889 -15.36 22.57 23.41
C GLY A 889 -14.34 21.84 22.56
N ILE A 890 -14.83 21.25 21.48
CA ILE A 890 -14.01 20.52 20.52
C ILE A 890 -13.35 21.54 19.59
N GLY A 891 -12.01 21.61 19.64
CA GLY A 891 -11.21 22.50 18.82
C GLY A 891 -10.38 21.80 17.74
N GLY A 892 -10.15 20.50 17.89
CA GLY A 892 -9.39 19.72 16.91
C GLY A 892 -9.92 18.31 16.68
N LEU A 893 -9.41 17.68 15.63
CA LEU A 893 -9.74 16.30 15.25
C LEU A 893 -8.43 15.52 15.02
N HIS A 894 -8.14 14.55 15.87
CA HIS A 894 -6.97 13.68 15.72
C HIS A 894 -7.10 12.78 14.49
N PHE A 895 -6.04 12.63 13.70
CA PHE A 895 -6.05 11.81 12.49
C PHE A 895 -4.84 10.90 12.29
N GLY A 896 -3.78 11.02 13.10
CA GLY A 896 -2.64 10.11 12.98
C GLY A 896 -1.48 10.47 13.89
N GLY A 897 -0.40 9.70 13.80
CA GLY A 897 0.80 9.93 14.58
C GLY A 897 1.95 9.02 14.21
N GLN A 898 3.14 9.41 14.65
CA GLN A 898 4.40 8.67 14.55
C GLN A 898 4.89 8.36 15.97
N THR A 899 5.02 7.07 16.28
CA THR A 899 5.60 6.62 17.55
C THR A 899 6.96 7.28 17.76
N LEU A 900 7.21 7.77 18.98
CA LEU A 900 8.44 8.47 19.37
C LEU A 900 8.72 9.79 18.62
N ARG A 901 7.74 10.37 17.89
CA ARG A 901 7.93 11.67 17.22
C ARG A 901 6.82 12.66 17.50
N GLN A 902 5.61 12.42 16.99
CA GLN A 902 4.52 13.39 17.07
C GLN A 902 3.17 12.76 16.77
N ASN A 903 2.10 13.33 17.30
CA ASN A 903 0.74 13.07 16.86
C ASN A 903 0.21 14.25 16.05
N LEU A 904 -0.75 13.99 15.15
CA LEU A 904 -1.28 14.93 14.17
C LEU A 904 -2.80 15.07 14.33
N ALA A 905 -3.28 16.29 14.20
CA ALA A 905 -4.69 16.63 14.23
C ALA A 905 -4.99 17.81 13.31
N HIS A 906 -6.26 17.98 12.92
CA HIS A 906 -6.72 19.18 12.25
C HIS A 906 -7.24 20.19 13.26
N ASP A 907 -6.97 21.47 13.02
CA ASP A 907 -7.61 22.58 13.74
C ASP A 907 -8.94 22.95 13.05
N LEU A 908 -10.05 22.80 13.76
CA LEU A 908 -11.39 22.93 13.18
C LEU A 908 -11.73 24.38 12.80
N ALA A 909 -11.16 25.36 13.50
CA ALA A 909 -11.31 26.77 13.16
C ALA A 909 -10.61 27.10 11.83
N SER A 910 -9.40 26.56 11.63
CA SER A 910 -8.65 26.71 10.39
C SER A 910 -9.32 26.00 9.21
N ILE A 911 -9.90 24.81 9.42
CA ILE A 911 -10.73 24.13 8.39
C ILE A 911 -11.88 25.03 7.96
N ARG A 912 -12.65 25.57 8.91
CA ARG A 912 -13.77 26.47 8.59
C ARG A 912 -13.31 27.63 7.72
N HIS A 913 -12.20 28.27 8.09
CA HIS A 913 -11.64 29.39 7.31
C HIS A 913 -11.17 28.98 5.91
N ALA A 914 -10.50 27.83 5.77
CA ALA A 914 -10.06 27.31 4.49
C ALA A 914 -11.23 26.98 3.56
N VAL A 915 -12.29 26.38 4.10
CA VAL A 915 -13.50 26.00 3.34
C VAL A 915 -14.35 27.22 2.97
N ASP A 916 -14.41 28.27 3.80
CA ASP A 916 -15.01 29.55 3.42
C ASP A 916 -14.30 30.18 2.20
N GLY A 917 -13.00 29.90 2.04
CA GLY A 917 -12.21 30.30 0.86
C GLY A 917 -12.35 29.38 -0.36
N ASP A 918 -12.73 28.12 -0.16
CA ASP A 918 -12.97 27.13 -1.22
C ASP A 918 -14.06 26.11 -0.79
N ALA A 919 -15.30 26.40 -1.20
CA ALA A 919 -16.47 25.59 -0.86
C ALA A 919 -16.46 24.18 -1.50
N GLN A 920 -15.52 23.86 -2.40
CA GLN A 920 -15.38 22.52 -2.97
C GLN A 920 -14.70 21.54 -1.99
N LEU A 921 -14.03 22.04 -0.96
CA LEU A 921 -13.29 21.24 0.00
C LEU A 921 -14.21 20.44 0.94
N LEU A 922 -15.32 21.04 1.38
CA LEU A 922 -16.22 20.40 2.36
C LEU A 922 -17.57 21.14 2.40
N ASP A 923 -18.68 20.42 2.60
CA ASP A 923 -19.98 21.06 2.82
C ASP A 923 -20.15 21.45 4.29
N LEU A 924 -19.88 22.72 4.63
CA LEU A 924 -20.05 23.22 6.00
C LEU A 924 -21.50 23.13 6.51
N LYS A 925 -22.52 23.04 5.64
CA LYS A 925 -23.91 22.88 6.09
C LYS A 925 -24.14 21.52 6.74
N ALA A 926 -23.35 20.51 6.38
CA ALA A 926 -23.42 19.18 6.98
C ALA A 926 -23.01 19.18 8.46
N PHE A 927 -22.38 20.24 8.98
CA PHE A 927 -22.04 20.38 10.39
C PHE A 927 -23.21 20.90 11.25
N GLY A 928 -24.35 21.23 10.63
CA GLY A 928 -25.52 21.79 11.32
C GLY A 928 -25.16 23.07 12.07
N ASN A 929 -25.43 23.09 13.38
CA ASN A 929 -25.15 24.24 14.24
C ASN A 929 -23.79 24.17 14.96
N PHE A 930 -22.95 23.19 14.67
CA PHE A 930 -21.69 22.95 15.40
C PHE A 930 -20.78 24.18 15.44
N PHE A 931 -20.58 24.86 14.30
CA PHE A 931 -19.77 26.07 14.20
C PHE A 931 -20.50 27.37 14.63
N ASN A 932 -21.77 27.29 15.00
CA ASN A 932 -22.64 28.42 15.36
C ASN A 932 -22.97 28.48 16.86
N ALA A 933 -22.50 27.52 17.66
CA ALA A 933 -22.64 27.55 19.11
C ALA A 933 -21.81 28.72 19.68
N ARG A 934 -22.49 29.66 20.35
CA ARG A 934 -21.88 30.79 21.06
C ARG A 934 -21.70 30.49 22.53
#